data_AF-A0A180GIX1-F1
#
_entry.id   AF-A0A180GIX1-F1
#
_cell.length_a   1.000
_cell.length_b   1.000
_cell.length_c   1.000
_cell.angle_alpha   90.00
_cell.angle_beta   90.00
_cell.angle_gamma   90.00
#
_symmetry.space_group_name_H-M   'P 1'
#
loop_
_entity.id
_entity.type
_entity.pdbx_description
1 polymer ?
#
loop_
_entity_poly.entity_id
_entity_poly.type
_entity_poly.pdbx_seq_one_letter_code
_entity_poly.pdbx_strand_id
1 'polypeptide(L)'
;MVPNTDPATRNTPNTPPTDHPTMAKSNIPSQNQDDQATKNERDRFRLLHRNLRNCEQSFNDFLKAVGLEKVRQYNDEVFQAVPPASNKLFGLSWVNFINVGNFERLQESLIDPGGHKKKKGKKEKLKLIRCAYLLRFPADTNYLKMGVKDMLAQLQKPGSTTPAQDVTARVEDIDWSTDVVQEGFSVKYERYDLIVMPCLETLQNFAYQWKRSEFQAPYTSIVGPTMSGKTRLLMELAHHTCVVYICLRPADSTDQPPRSELAQDMVPRVEQKKDMNILYLSFLTAIFNTVTKFFSNKKTAAQPVVKQLQEWTNYSFQKNNTPKTKFNASVRNGMRAMKEKDAKSLTCSLKDAAMRMSESIQCIQHGHLKVLIAIDEPSNLMDPIDKNHDVSYFCLFRRALSEIPAEKGIFSVFTDTTSKVANFSPSSTEDPSARGHQLGYELFAPIYKISTLDLFVDDVNKPPKNWRELESPARLFNYGCPFYGLYFKGATAKGTPDPIGKTAMIAGAKLLGLSRPPTLQELTPARCFALLGSMIQTRLGSHSPINSTLVSSHAAHCMFIDSTREMIVSDYPPQFVYAAAASKYLVKKDACWVKCIKELAIAVQEGLVALGDAGEMATRLILIRAMQKTQQRIGSEEESIPGGSSVRLVDFLETLTGKPRENMLRGLHTEQNRNKSQLLDRGRIFFNHLSRIEYTPDASDLMNFLYQGVAVQCKRGQRGLDELFTIYLGPTPGVEPPKLDLKNITFCGVQTKNQSGPLEWKDSFKWSKSYAEIEGINPLNPYLIL
;
A
#
# COMPACT_ATOMS: atom_id res chain seq x y z
N MET A 1 32.05 59.76 -25.33
CA MET A 1 33.43 59.33 -25.04
C MET A 1 33.52 57.84 -25.36
N VAL A 2 34.39 57.54 -26.31
CA VAL A 2 34.70 56.25 -26.96
C VAL A 2 36.24 56.12 -26.84
N PRO A 3 36.95 54.97 -26.92
CA PRO A 3 36.59 53.52 -26.89
C PRO A 3 37.54 52.64 -26.02
N ASN A 4 37.28 51.31 -26.03
CA ASN A 4 38.17 50.13 -26.18
C ASN A 4 39.66 50.21 -25.80
N THR A 5 40.20 49.12 -25.20
CA THR A 5 41.02 48.06 -25.87
C THR A 5 41.78 47.19 -24.84
N ASP A 6 41.64 45.87 -24.94
CA ASP A 6 42.65 44.82 -24.60
C ASP A 6 43.90 44.97 -25.52
N PRO A 7 45.01 44.18 -25.49
CA PRO A 7 45.52 43.15 -24.55
C PRO A 7 47.10 43.19 -24.38
N ALA A 8 47.67 42.10 -23.83
CA ALA A 8 48.91 41.41 -24.31
C ALA A 8 50.28 41.52 -23.56
N THR A 9 50.73 40.33 -23.12
CA THR A 9 52.05 39.68 -23.33
C THR A 9 53.35 40.14 -22.63
N ARG A 10 54.02 39.19 -21.94
CA ARG A 10 55.43 38.70 -22.14
C ARG A 10 55.78 37.72 -21.00
N ASN A 11 56.01 36.41 -21.23
CA ASN A 11 57.14 35.69 -21.84
C ASN A 11 58.43 35.53 -21.00
N THR A 12 58.63 34.28 -20.52
CA THR A 12 59.85 33.40 -20.54
C THR A 12 61.10 33.74 -19.69
N PRO A 13 62.11 32.83 -19.47
CA PRO A 13 62.35 31.46 -19.98
C PRO A 13 62.82 30.37 -18.94
N ASN A 14 62.64 29.06 -19.20
CA ASN A 14 63.64 28.02 -19.59
C ASN A 14 65.07 28.19 -19.03
N THR A 15 65.73 27.22 -18.36
CA THR A 15 66.53 26.09 -18.93
C THR A 15 67.20 25.22 -17.81
N PRO A 16 67.86 24.05 -18.09
CA PRO A 16 67.70 22.80 -17.34
C PRO A 16 69.03 22.18 -16.79
N PRO A 17 69.41 20.88 -16.99
CA PRO A 17 69.73 19.92 -15.92
C PRO A 17 71.19 19.40 -15.91
N THR A 18 71.58 18.56 -14.94
CA THR A 18 72.79 17.71 -15.01
C THR A 18 72.68 16.39 -14.21
N ASP A 19 72.59 15.29 -14.97
CA ASP A 19 73.26 13.96 -14.92
C ASP A 19 73.57 13.16 -13.62
N HIS A 20 72.89 11.99 -13.53
CA HIS A 20 73.31 10.57 -13.26
C HIS A 20 74.50 10.22 -12.32
N PRO A 21 74.47 9.07 -11.55
CA PRO A 21 74.13 7.74 -12.08
C PRO A 21 73.40 6.69 -11.18
N THR A 22 72.94 5.67 -11.92
CA THR A 22 72.40 4.31 -11.73
C THR A 22 72.52 3.48 -10.42
N MET A 23 71.44 2.69 -10.21
CA MET A 23 71.29 1.32 -9.67
C MET A 23 70.69 1.12 -8.26
N ALA A 24 69.41 0.71 -8.21
CA ALA A 24 68.98 -0.63 -7.77
C ALA A 24 67.45 -0.79 -7.99
N LYS A 25 67.05 -1.78 -8.79
CA LYS A 25 65.64 -2.17 -9.01
C LYS A 25 65.08 -2.85 -7.76
N SER A 26 64.00 -2.33 -7.19
CA SER A 26 63.06 -3.11 -6.38
C SER A 26 61.66 -2.98 -6.98
N ASN A 27 61.13 -4.11 -7.44
CA ASN A 27 59.79 -4.22 -8.03
C ASN A 27 58.73 -3.98 -6.95
N ILE A 28 58.07 -2.83 -6.99
CA ILE A 28 56.80 -2.58 -6.28
C ILE A 28 55.67 -2.87 -7.29
N PRO A 29 54.76 -3.83 -7.05
CA PRO A 29 53.57 -3.99 -7.88
C PRO A 29 52.68 -2.75 -7.73
N SER A 30 52.42 -2.09 -8.86
CA SER A 30 51.71 -0.82 -8.98
C SER A 30 50.21 -0.95 -8.71
N GLN A 31 49.61 0.00 -7.97
CA GLN A 31 48.15 0.20 -7.83
C GLN A 31 47.36 0.15 -9.16
N ASN A 32 48.01 0.50 -10.29
CA ASN A 32 47.42 0.42 -11.63
C ASN A 32 47.09 -1.01 -12.11
N GLN A 33 47.74 -2.06 -11.59
CA GLN A 33 47.42 -3.44 -11.97
C GLN A 33 46.17 -3.96 -11.25
N ASP A 34 45.95 -3.57 -10.00
CA ASP A 34 44.75 -3.97 -9.23
C ASP A 34 43.48 -3.28 -9.74
N ASP A 35 43.58 -2.03 -10.19
CA ASP A 35 42.45 -1.31 -10.79
C ASP A 35 42.02 -1.91 -12.13
N GLN A 36 42.98 -2.30 -12.98
CA GLN A 36 42.69 -2.95 -14.26
C GLN A 36 42.16 -4.39 -14.06
N ALA A 37 42.71 -5.13 -13.11
CA ALA A 37 42.23 -6.47 -12.77
C ALA A 37 40.80 -6.44 -12.20
N THR A 38 40.49 -5.48 -11.34
CA THR A 38 39.14 -5.26 -10.79
C THR A 38 38.15 -4.88 -11.88
N LYS A 39 38.56 -4.02 -12.82
CA LYS A 39 37.74 -3.65 -13.98
C LYS A 39 37.44 -4.85 -14.88
N ASN A 40 38.43 -5.69 -15.16
CA ASN A 40 38.25 -6.91 -15.95
C ASN A 40 37.25 -7.87 -15.29
N GLU A 41 37.37 -8.11 -13.98
CA GLU A 41 36.43 -8.98 -13.26
C GLU A 41 35.02 -8.37 -13.12
N ARG A 42 34.91 -7.04 -13.08
CA ARG A 42 33.62 -6.33 -13.12
C ARG A 42 32.90 -6.56 -14.44
N ASP A 43 33.59 -6.45 -15.56
CA ASP A 43 32.99 -6.65 -16.88
C ASP A 43 32.59 -8.12 -17.11
N ARG A 44 33.40 -9.06 -16.60
CA ARG A 44 33.06 -10.49 -16.56
C ARG A 44 31.82 -10.77 -15.72
N PHE A 45 31.73 -10.19 -14.53
CA PHE A 45 30.58 -10.32 -13.65
C PHE A 45 29.31 -9.76 -14.30
N ARG A 46 29.38 -8.56 -14.90
CA ARG A 46 28.27 -7.96 -15.65
C ARG A 46 27.77 -8.86 -16.76
N LEU A 47 28.66 -9.53 -17.50
CA LEU A 47 28.28 -10.43 -18.60
C LEU A 47 27.42 -11.61 -18.09
N LEU A 48 27.73 -12.16 -16.91
CA LEU A 48 26.98 -13.26 -16.29
C LEU A 48 25.69 -12.80 -15.60
N HIS A 49 25.66 -11.56 -15.09
CA HIS A 49 24.62 -11.03 -14.21
C HIS A 49 23.80 -9.88 -14.81
N ARG A 50 23.74 -9.77 -16.14
CA ARG A 50 22.99 -8.71 -16.85
C ARG A 50 21.53 -8.55 -16.40
N ASN A 51 20.91 -9.63 -15.93
CA ASN A 51 19.51 -9.65 -15.50
C ASN A 51 19.33 -9.47 -13.98
N LEU A 52 20.41 -9.26 -13.21
CA LEU A 52 20.34 -9.03 -11.77
C LEU A 52 19.94 -7.58 -11.49
N ARG A 53 18.89 -7.36 -10.69
CA ARG A 53 18.51 -6.00 -10.23
C ARG A 53 19.69 -5.39 -9.46
N ASN A 54 20.10 -4.18 -9.82
CA ASN A 54 21.25 -3.47 -9.23
C ASN A 54 22.61 -4.18 -9.38
N CYS A 55 22.86 -4.84 -10.52
CA CYS A 55 24.11 -5.57 -10.80
C CYS A 55 25.41 -4.85 -10.41
N GLU A 56 25.49 -3.53 -10.60
CA GLU A 56 26.65 -2.71 -10.19
C GLU A 56 26.86 -2.72 -8.67
N GLN A 57 25.79 -2.48 -7.93
CA GLN A 57 25.83 -2.46 -6.48
C GLN A 57 26.15 -3.86 -5.95
N SER A 58 25.53 -4.89 -6.52
CA SER A 58 25.81 -6.28 -6.17
C SER A 58 27.28 -6.67 -6.39
N PHE A 59 27.89 -6.22 -7.49
CA PHE A 59 29.33 -6.46 -7.71
C PHE A 59 30.19 -5.78 -6.66
N ASN A 60 29.91 -4.52 -6.34
CA ASN A 60 30.69 -3.76 -5.36
C ASN A 60 30.54 -4.35 -3.95
N ASP A 61 29.32 -4.74 -3.56
CA ASP A 61 29.06 -5.38 -2.27
C ASP A 61 29.72 -6.77 -2.20
N PHE A 62 29.65 -7.54 -3.28
CA PHE A 62 30.31 -8.84 -3.39
C PHE A 62 31.83 -8.72 -3.28
N LEU A 63 32.43 -7.81 -4.06
CA LEU A 63 33.86 -7.53 -4.03
C LEU A 63 34.32 -7.08 -2.64
N LYS A 64 33.55 -6.21 -1.98
CA LYS A 64 33.84 -5.73 -0.63
C LYS A 64 33.79 -6.86 0.41
N ALA A 65 32.86 -7.81 0.24
CA ALA A 65 32.66 -8.88 1.20
C ALA A 65 33.65 -10.06 1.04
N VAL A 66 34.00 -10.43 -0.20
CA VAL A 66 34.82 -11.64 -0.45
C VAL A 66 36.23 -11.36 -0.99
N GLY A 67 36.51 -10.15 -1.47
CA GLY A 67 37.79 -9.77 -2.05
C GLY A 67 37.97 -10.22 -3.52
N LEU A 68 38.89 -9.57 -4.25
CA LEU A 68 39.06 -9.72 -5.70
C LEU A 68 39.39 -11.16 -6.14
N GLU A 69 40.21 -11.87 -5.37
CA GLU A 69 40.61 -13.24 -5.69
C GLU A 69 39.42 -14.22 -5.69
N LYS A 70 38.51 -14.09 -4.71
CA LYS A 70 37.29 -14.89 -4.65
C LYS A 70 36.27 -14.49 -5.71
N VAL A 71 36.20 -13.20 -6.07
CA VAL A 71 35.38 -12.74 -7.21
C VAL A 71 35.87 -13.39 -8.52
N ARG A 72 37.20 -13.44 -8.72
CA ARG A 72 37.79 -14.11 -9.89
C ARG A 72 37.46 -15.60 -9.90
N GLN A 73 37.64 -16.29 -8.77
CA GLN A 73 37.28 -17.71 -8.65
C GLN A 73 35.79 -17.95 -8.93
N TYR A 74 34.92 -17.10 -8.38
CA TYR A 74 33.47 -17.15 -8.63
C TYR A 74 33.16 -17.01 -10.13
N ASN A 75 33.71 -15.97 -10.78
CA ASN A 75 33.51 -15.75 -12.20
C ASN A 75 34.00 -16.96 -13.01
N ASP A 76 35.19 -17.49 -12.73
CA ASP A 76 35.74 -18.66 -13.42
C ASP A 76 34.84 -19.90 -13.29
N GLU A 77 34.35 -20.18 -12.09
CA GLU A 77 33.48 -21.34 -11.83
C GLU A 77 32.12 -21.23 -12.53
N VAL A 78 31.55 -20.03 -12.60
CA VAL A 78 30.28 -19.79 -13.31
C VAL A 78 30.52 -19.80 -14.83
N PHE A 79 31.57 -19.17 -15.34
CA PHE A 79 31.89 -19.16 -16.78
C PHE A 79 32.19 -20.56 -17.33
N GLN A 80 32.93 -21.39 -16.58
CA GLN A 80 33.16 -22.80 -16.97
C GLN A 80 31.87 -23.61 -17.07
N ALA A 81 30.80 -23.15 -16.41
CA ALA A 81 29.51 -23.79 -16.47
C ALA A 81 28.59 -23.27 -17.60
N VAL A 82 28.93 -22.20 -18.32
CA VAL A 82 28.05 -21.67 -19.38
C VAL A 82 28.45 -22.25 -20.74
N PRO A 83 27.53 -22.90 -21.50
CA PRO A 83 27.81 -23.30 -22.87
C PRO A 83 27.94 -22.07 -23.79
N PRO A 84 28.84 -22.07 -24.80
CA PRO A 84 29.10 -20.90 -25.65
C PRO A 84 27.88 -20.36 -26.40
N ALA A 85 26.89 -21.20 -26.70
CA ALA A 85 25.72 -20.88 -27.53
C ALA A 85 24.49 -20.38 -26.74
N SER A 86 24.54 -20.29 -25.40
CA SER A 86 23.33 -20.13 -24.55
C SER A 86 23.42 -19.05 -23.46
N ASN A 87 24.26 -18.02 -23.66
CA ASN A 87 24.48 -16.93 -22.68
C ASN A 87 23.18 -16.21 -22.24
N LYS A 88 22.19 -16.03 -23.13
CA LYS A 88 20.97 -15.25 -22.85
C LYS A 88 19.95 -16.02 -21.99
N LEU A 89 19.72 -17.29 -22.31
CA LEU A 89 18.83 -18.19 -21.55
C LEU A 89 19.44 -18.60 -20.21
N PHE A 90 20.75 -18.88 -20.18
CA PHE A 90 21.45 -19.20 -18.94
C PHE A 90 21.39 -18.05 -17.94
N GLY A 91 21.62 -16.80 -18.38
CA GLY A 91 21.57 -15.64 -17.48
C GLY A 91 20.20 -15.43 -16.81
N LEU A 92 19.10 -15.74 -17.49
CA LEU A 92 17.75 -15.67 -16.92
C LEU A 92 17.52 -16.80 -15.91
N SER A 93 17.84 -18.05 -16.27
CA SER A 93 17.71 -19.19 -15.37
C SER A 93 18.65 -19.11 -14.16
N TRP A 94 19.83 -18.49 -14.32
CA TRP A 94 20.81 -18.27 -13.26
C TRP A 94 20.32 -17.25 -12.23
N VAL A 95 19.83 -16.09 -12.68
CA VAL A 95 19.24 -15.09 -11.78
C VAL A 95 18.01 -15.65 -11.06
N ASN A 96 17.18 -16.41 -11.77
CA ASN A 96 16.04 -17.09 -11.16
C ASN A 96 16.50 -18.08 -10.07
N PHE A 97 17.54 -18.89 -10.35
CA PHE A 97 18.10 -19.80 -9.37
C PHE A 97 18.68 -19.09 -8.13
N ILE A 98 19.39 -17.98 -8.31
CA ILE A 98 19.93 -17.17 -7.20
C ILE A 98 18.78 -16.61 -6.33
N ASN A 99 17.70 -16.13 -6.95
CA ASN A 99 16.64 -15.41 -6.24
C ASN A 99 15.59 -16.31 -5.59
N VAL A 100 15.22 -17.42 -6.24
CA VAL A 100 14.13 -18.31 -5.78
C VAL A 100 14.56 -19.77 -5.61
N GLY A 101 15.84 -20.09 -5.76
CA GLY A 101 16.38 -21.42 -5.48
C GLY A 101 15.87 -22.54 -6.40
N ASN A 102 15.24 -22.20 -7.53
CA ASN A 102 14.72 -23.17 -8.49
C ASN A 102 15.84 -23.72 -9.39
N PHE A 103 16.44 -24.84 -8.96
CA PHE A 103 17.56 -25.46 -9.66
C PHE A 103 17.13 -26.26 -10.91
N GLU A 104 15.87 -26.69 -11.01
CA GLU A 104 15.38 -27.49 -12.14
C GLU A 104 15.40 -26.70 -13.45
N ARG A 105 14.94 -25.45 -13.42
CA ARG A 105 15.01 -24.52 -14.57
C ARG A 105 16.45 -24.20 -15.00
N LEU A 106 17.39 -24.17 -14.06
CA LEU A 106 18.81 -24.02 -14.38
C LEU A 106 19.35 -25.28 -15.07
N GLN A 107 18.93 -26.48 -14.65
CA GLN A 107 19.34 -27.73 -15.30
C GLN A 107 18.88 -27.81 -16.75
N GLU A 108 17.68 -27.33 -17.07
CA GLU A 108 17.17 -27.26 -18.44
C GLU A 108 18.02 -26.34 -19.34
N SER A 109 18.50 -25.22 -18.79
CA SER A 109 19.35 -24.26 -19.52
C SER A 109 20.81 -24.70 -19.72
N LEU A 110 21.21 -25.83 -19.12
CA LEU A 110 22.55 -26.43 -19.23
C LEU A 110 22.63 -27.51 -20.32
N ILE A 111 21.56 -27.69 -21.11
CA ILE A 111 21.48 -28.64 -22.22
C ILE A 111 22.08 -27.99 -23.48
N ASP A 112 23.01 -28.69 -24.15
CA ASP A 112 23.67 -28.23 -25.37
C ASP A 112 22.67 -28.21 -26.56
N PRO A 113 22.82 -27.35 -27.59
CA PRO A 113 21.90 -27.25 -28.73
C PRO A 113 21.72 -28.55 -29.54
N GLY A 114 22.61 -29.54 -29.34
CA GLY A 114 22.53 -30.86 -29.97
C GLY A 114 21.73 -31.92 -29.22
N GLY A 115 20.99 -31.58 -28.15
CA GLY A 115 20.08 -32.50 -27.45
C GLY A 115 20.74 -33.64 -26.65
N HIS A 116 22.08 -33.75 -26.65
CA HIS A 116 22.78 -34.71 -25.83
C HIS A 116 22.92 -34.21 -24.39
N LYS A 117 22.35 -34.94 -23.44
CA LYS A 117 22.62 -34.77 -21.99
C LYS A 117 24.11 -35.03 -21.73
N LYS A 118 24.98 -34.02 -21.80
CA LYS A 118 26.18 -34.05 -20.96
C LYS A 118 25.66 -33.99 -19.53
N LYS A 119 25.54 -35.15 -18.86
CA LYS A 119 25.39 -35.22 -17.41
C LYS A 119 26.59 -34.49 -16.83
N LYS A 120 26.48 -33.19 -16.57
CA LYS A 120 27.43 -32.49 -15.70
C LYS A 120 27.50 -33.29 -14.41
N GLY A 121 28.71 -33.68 -14.05
CA GLY A 121 29.00 -34.51 -12.90
C GLY A 121 28.45 -33.87 -11.63
N LYS A 122 28.21 -34.69 -10.61
CA LYS A 122 27.78 -34.26 -9.26
C LYS A 122 28.63 -33.09 -8.71
N LYS A 123 29.89 -33.00 -9.15
CA LYS A 123 30.87 -31.97 -8.80
C LYS A 123 30.58 -30.59 -9.42
N GLU A 124 30.17 -30.48 -10.69
CA GLU A 124 29.84 -29.17 -11.30
C GLU A 124 28.51 -28.61 -10.77
N LYS A 125 27.52 -29.47 -10.53
CA LYS A 125 26.25 -29.06 -9.90
C LYS A 125 26.49 -28.46 -8.51
N LEU A 126 27.37 -29.10 -7.73
CA LEU A 126 27.76 -28.62 -6.41
C LEU A 126 28.43 -27.23 -6.47
N LYS A 127 29.31 -27.00 -7.44
CA LYS A 127 29.96 -25.70 -7.64
C LYS A 127 28.96 -24.59 -7.93
N LEU A 128 27.99 -24.84 -8.81
CA LEU A 128 26.94 -23.86 -9.14
C LEU A 128 26.06 -23.50 -7.94
N ILE A 129 25.67 -24.49 -7.14
CA ILE A 129 24.89 -24.23 -5.91
C ILE A 129 25.70 -23.38 -4.93
N ARG A 130 27.00 -23.68 -4.77
CA ARG A 130 27.90 -22.88 -3.92
C ARG A 130 28.09 -21.46 -4.44
N CYS A 131 28.26 -21.28 -5.75
CA CYS A 131 28.37 -19.97 -6.37
C CYS A 131 27.11 -19.13 -6.13
N ALA A 132 25.92 -19.70 -6.37
CA ALA A 132 24.66 -19.01 -6.14
C ALA A 132 24.47 -18.63 -4.66
N TYR A 133 24.82 -19.54 -3.73
CA TYR A 133 24.79 -19.26 -2.29
C TYR A 133 25.76 -18.14 -1.91
N LEU A 134 27.02 -18.23 -2.36
CA LEU A 134 28.06 -17.27 -2.04
C LEU A 134 27.72 -15.86 -2.55
N LEU A 135 27.13 -15.75 -3.75
CA LEU A 135 26.71 -14.46 -4.29
C LEU A 135 25.57 -13.84 -3.46
N ARG A 136 24.64 -14.66 -2.97
CA ARG A 136 23.50 -14.19 -2.16
C ARG A 136 23.86 -13.91 -0.71
N PHE A 137 24.81 -14.67 -0.14
CA PHE A 137 25.25 -14.59 1.26
C PHE A 137 26.77 -14.41 1.36
N PRO A 138 27.32 -13.30 0.84
CA PRO A 138 28.77 -13.15 0.73
C PRO A 138 29.50 -12.98 2.07
N ALA A 139 28.76 -12.66 3.14
CA ALA A 139 29.28 -12.56 4.50
C ALA A 139 29.28 -13.90 5.28
N ASP A 140 28.64 -14.95 4.75
CA ASP A 140 28.59 -16.25 5.44
C ASP A 140 29.87 -17.05 5.17
N THR A 141 30.76 -17.09 6.16
CA THR A 141 32.04 -17.80 6.08
C THR A 141 31.92 -19.31 6.29
N ASN A 142 30.76 -19.82 6.73
CA ASN A 142 30.52 -21.23 7.00
C ASN A 142 29.96 -22.01 5.81
N TYR A 143 29.70 -21.36 4.67
CA TYR A 143 29.15 -22.01 3.48
C TYR A 143 29.97 -23.23 3.02
N LEU A 144 31.30 -23.24 3.19
CA LEU A 144 32.13 -24.39 2.82
C LEU A 144 31.87 -25.65 3.66
N LYS A 145 31.33 -25.49 4.88
CA LYS A 145 30.96 -26.58 5.80
C LYS A 145 29.47 -26.97 5.70
N MET A 146 28.68 -26.20 4.96
CA MET A 146 27.23 -26.38 4.83
C MET A 146 26.89 -27.47 3.80
N GLY A 147 25.86 -28.28 4.09
CA GLY A 147 25.35 -29.30 3.18
C GLY A 147 24.63 -28.69 1.97
N VAL A 148 24.62 -29.41 0.84
CA VAL A 148 23.94 -28.96 -0.40
C VAL A 148 22.44 -28.75 -0.21
N LYS A 149 21.80 -29.61 0.58
CA LYS A 149 20.38 -29.51 0.89
C LYS A 149 20.07 -28.24 1.67
N ASP A 150 20.94 -27.87 2.61
CA ASP A 150 20.78 -26.67 3.44
C ASP A 150 20.98 -25.40 2.60
N MET A 151 22.00 -25.38 1.72
CA MET A 151 22.20 -24.27 0.78
C MET A 151 20.99 -24.05 -0.13
N LEU A 152 20.42 -25.12 -0.69
CA LEU A 152 19.24 -25.05 -1.53
C LEU A 152 18.01 -24.58 -0.74
N ALA A 153 17.81 -25.09 0.48
CA ALA A 153 16.73 -24.64 1.35
C ALA A 153 16.84 -23.14 1.69
N GLN A 154 18.05 -22.62 1.92
CA GLN A 154 18.26 -21.18 2.15
C GLN A 154 18.06 -20.34 0.88
N LEU A 155 18.46 -20.84 -0.29
CA LEU A 155 18.20 -20.18 -1.58
C LEU A 155 16.70 -20.16 -1.94
N GLN A 156 15.93 -21.14 -1.47
CA GLN A 156 14.48 -21.23 -1.71
C GLN A 156 13.64 -20.36 -0.77
N LYS A 157 14.21 -19.86 0.34
CA LYS A 157 13.52 -18.89 1.20
C LYS A 157 13.34 -17.56 0.44
N PRO A 158 12.12 -17.01 0.34
CA PRO A 158 11.92 -15.68 -0.22
C PRO A 158 12.64 -14.64 0.63
N GLY A 159 13.51 -13.82 0.03
CA GLY A 159 13.99 -12.57 0.63
C GLY A 159 14.86 -12.69 1.89
N SER A 160 16.09 -13.14 1.72
CA SER A 160 17.21 -12.72 2.58
C SER A 160 18.29 -12.10 1.71
N THR A 161 17.88 -11.12 0.91
CA THR A 161 18.78 -10.00 0.67
C THR A 161 19.19 -9.49 2.05
N THR A 162 20.49 -9.35 2.29
CA THR A 162 21.02 -8.37 3.24
C THR A 162 20.08 -7.18 3.22
N PRO A 163 19.64 -6.62 4.36
CA PRO A 163 18.84 -5.43 4.33
C PRO A 163 19.65 -4.36 3.59
N ALA A 164 19.41 -4.25 2.27
CA ALA A 164 19.17 -2.96 1.68
C ALA A 164 18.25 -2.33 2.70
N GLN A 165 18.73 -1.25 3.29
CA GLN A 165 17.93 -0.45 4.14
C GLN A 165 16.68 -0.09 3.30
N ASP A 166 15.64 -0.92 3.34
CA ASP A 166 14.36 -0.49 3.84
C ASP A 166 14.71 0.07 5.22
N VAL A 167 15.26 1.29 5.17
CA VAL A 167 14.74 2.35 5.99
C VAL A 167 13.23 2.15 5.81
N THR A 168 12.63 1.41 6.73
CA THR A 168 11.32 1.74 7.26
C THR A 168 11.49 3.21 7.60
N ALA A 169 11.34 4.05 6.57
CA ALA A 169 11.39 5.47 6.69
C ALA A 169 10.31 5.69 7.70
N ARG A 170 10.75 6.09 8.90
CA ARG A 170 9.89 6.69 9.89
C ARG A 170 8.95 7.55 9.06
N VAL A 171 7.67 7.23 9.07
CA VAL A 171 6.69 8.11 8.47
C VAL A 171 6.88 9.39 9.26
N GLU A 172 7.65 10.32 8.70
CA GLU A 172 7.85 11.64 9.26
C GLU A 172 6.45 12.16 9.58
N ASP A 173 6.31 12.74 10.76
CA ASP A 173 5.03 13.17 11.29
C ASP A 173 4.28 14.02 10.26
N ILE A 174 3.02 13.64 10.01
CA ILE A 174 2.19 14.41 9.08
C ILE A 174 1.81 15.70 9.77
N ASP A 175 2.18 16.80 9.13
CA ASP A 175 1.78 18.13 9.58
C ASP A 175 0.26 18.31 9.36
N TRP A 176 -0.51 18.06 10.42
CA TRP A 176 -1.96 18.26 10.51
C TRP A 176 -2.37 18.90 11.84
N SER A 177 -3.62 19.36 11.94
CA SER A 177 -4.18 19.80 13.21
C SER A 177 -4.70 18.60 14.01
N THR A 178 -4.01 18.25 15.08
CA THR A 178 -4.42 17.18 16.01
C THR A 178 -5.82 17.40 16.56
N ASP A 179 -6.19 18.64 16.89
CA ASP A 179 -7.51 18.94 17.43
C ASP A 179 -8.62 18.69 16.39
N VAL A 180 -8.38 19.03 15.12
CA VAL A 180 -9.33 18.73 14.03
C VAL A 180 -9.51 17.22 13.86
N VAL A 181 -8.42 16.46 13.90
CA VAL A 181 -8.48 14.99 13.81
C VAL A 181 -9.26 14.40 15.00
N GLN A 182 -9.00 14.89 16.21
CA GLN A 182 -9.67 14.41 17.42
C GLN A 182 -11.17 14.77 17.47
N GLU A 183 -11.56 15.93 16.95
CA GLU A 183 -12.97 16.30 16.78
C GLU A 183 -13.70 15.36 15.81
N GLY A 184 -13.01 14.89 14.76
CA GLY A 184 -13.54 13.90 13.82
C GLY A 184 -14.00 12.60 14.50
N PHE A 185 -13.33 12.16 15.58
CA PHE A 185 -13.76 11.01 16.37
C PHE A 185 -15.06 11.22 17.17
N SER A 186 -15.56 12.46 17.26
CA SER A 186 -16.78 12.80 18.00
C SER A 186 -18.01 13.03 17.11
N VAL A 187 -17.83 13.05 15.78
CA VAL A 187 -18.93 13.15 14.81
C VAL A 187 -19.84 11.93 14.89
N LYS A 188 -21.15 12.05 14.64
CA LYS A 188 -22.08 10.91 14.61
C LYS A 188 -21.56 9.81 13.67
N TYR A 189 -21.65 8.55 14.10
CA TYR A 189 -21.27 7.41 13.26
C TYR A 189 -22.35 7.12 12.22
N GLU A 190 -21.95 6.90 10.97
CA GLU A 190 -22.85 6.64 9.84
C GLU A 190 -22.83 5.16 9.43
N ARG A 191 -23.93 4.69 8.83
CA ARG A 191 -24.13 3.28 8.41
C ARG A 191 -23.85 2.25 9.51
N TYR A 192 -24.26 2.58 10.73
CA TYR A 192 -24.05 1.75 11.93
C TYR A 192 -24.45 0.29 11.74
N ASP A 193 -25.66 0.04 11.22
CA ASP A 193 -26.21 -1.31 11.01
C ASP A 193 -25.49 -2.10 9.92
N LEU A 194 -24.76 -1.43 9.03
CA LEU A 194 -24.00 -2.07 7.94
C LEU A 194 -22.54 -2.33 8.29
N ILE A 195 -22.03 -1.72 9.38
CA ILE A 195 -20.60 -1.79 9.73
C ILE A 195 -20.41 -2.33 11.14
N VAL A 196 -21.01 -1.71 12.15
CA VAL A 196 -20.79 -2.04 13.57
C VAL A 196 -21.45 -3.36 13.91
N MET A 197 -22.74 -3.53 13.56
CA MET A 197 -23.50 -4.73 13.92
C MET A 197 -22.93 -6.01 13.27
N PRO A 198 -22.61 -6.06 11.96
CA PRO A 198 -22.02 -7.26 11.36
C PRO A 198 -20.62 -7.58 11.90
N CYS A 199 -19.83 -6.53 12.21
CA CYS A 199 -18.51 -6.72 12.82
C CYS A 199 -18.64 -7.29 14.23
N LEU A 200 -19.57 -6.77 15.04
CA LEU A 200 -19.85 -7.29 16.38
C LEU A 200 -20.31 -8.75 16.33
N GLU A 201 -21.22 -9.10 15.43
CA GLU A 201 -21.69 -10.47 15.23
C GLU A 201 -20.54 -11.41 14.86
N THR A 202 -19.68 -10.99 13.93
CA THR A 202 -18.48 -11.74 13.55
C THR A 202 -17.57 -12.00 14.75
N LEU A 203 -17.29 -10.97 15.55
CA LEU A 203 -16.44 -11.09 16.74
C LEU A 203 -17.09 -11.96 17.84
N GLN A 204 -18.41 -11.90 18.00
CA GLN A 204 -19.15 -12.78 18.90
C GLN A 204 -19.05 -14.25 18.45
N ASN A 205 -19.21 -14.51 17.16
CA ASN A 205 -19.07 -15.85 16.59
C ASN A 205 -17.63 -16.38 16.78
N PHE A 206 -16.61 -15.55 16.58
CA PHE A 206 -15.23 -15.95 16.83
C PHE A 206 -14.95 -16.22 18.31
N ALA A 207 -15.47 -15.37 19.21
CA ALA A 207 -15.35 -15.57 20.65
C ALA A 207 -16.03 -16.88 21.11
N TYR A 208 -17.14 -17.25 20.49
CA TYR A 208 -17.84 -18.52 20.74
C TYR A 208 -17.05 -19.74 20.24
N GLN A 209 -16.45 -19.64 19.04
CA GLN A 209 -15.68 -20.72 18.43
C GLN A 209 -14.30 -20.95 19.10
N TRP A 210 -13.82 -20.00 19.91
CA TRP A 210 -12.50 -20.10 20.55
C TRP A 210 -12.33 -21.38 21.36
N LYS A 211 -11.43 -22.22 20.88
CA LYS A 211 -10.90 -23.39 21.58
C LYS A 211 -9.41 -23.52 21.28
N ARG A 212 -8.62 -23.70 22.34
CA ARG A 212 -7.15 -23.83 22.25
C ARG A 212 -6.69 -25.03 21.41
N SER A 213 -7.49 -26.08 21.33
CA SER A 213 -7.18 -27.28 20.53
C SER A 213 -7.34 -27.05 19.01
N GLU A 214 -8.14 -26.08 18.61
CA GLU A 214 -8.47 -25.80 17.21
C GLU A 214 -7.69 -24.58 16.70
N PHE A 215 -7.67 -23.49 17.48
CA PHE A 215 -7.08 -22.21 17.11
C PHE A 215 -5.79 -21.90 17.88
N GLN A 216 -4.91 -21.10 17.27
CA GLN A 216 -3.65 -20.69 17.89
C GLN A 216 -3.83 -19.77 19.12
N ALA A 217 -4.75 -18.80 19.05
CA ALA A 217 -5.12 -17.88 20.13
C ALA A 217 -6.45 -17.16 19.79
N PRO A 218 -7.17 -16.56 20.77
CA PRO A 218 -8.45 -15.90 20.55
C PRO A 218 -8.26 -14.49 19.98
N TYR A 219 -7.83 -14.39 18.71
CA TYR A 219 -7.69 -13.11 18.04
C TYR A 219 -8.02 -13.16 16.55
N THR A 220 -8.37 -11.99 16.02
CA THR A 220 -8.39 -11.70 14.58
C THR A 220 -7.70 -10.37 14.28
N SER A 221 -7.56 -10.03 13.01
CA SER A 221 -7.04 -8.74 12.55
C SER A 221 -8.13 -7.96 11.82
N ILE A 222 -8.23 -6.66 12.08
CA ILE A 222 -8.98 -5.72 11.24
C ILE A 222 -7.98 -5.08 10.28
N VAL A 223 -8.13 -5.35 8.99
CA VAL A 223 -7.18 -4.94 7.95
C VAL A 223 -7.83 -3.88 7.06
N GLY A 224 -7.11 -2.81 6.79
CA GLY A 224 -7.57 -1.79 5.87
C GLY A 224 -6.62 -0.60 5.87
N PRO A 225 -6.71 0.28 4.87
CA PRO A 225 -5.79 1.41 4.76
C PRO A 225 -5.94 2.35 5.96
N THR A 226 -4.93 3.17 6.19
CA THR A 226 -5.04 4.29 7.10
C THR A 226 -6.22 5.17 6.68
N MET A 227 -6.89 5.83 7.63
CA MET A 227 -8.02 6.73 7.37
C MET A 227 -9.35 6.05 6.99
N SER A 228 -9.41 4.72 6.94
CA SER A 228 -10.65 3.98 6.69
C SER A 228 -11.60 3.88 7.90
N GLY A 229 -11.21 4.39 9.08
CA GLY A 229 -12.07 4.40 10.27
C GLY A 229 -11.95 3.19 11.20
N LYS A 230 -10.89 2.37 11.09
CA LYS A 230 -10.63 1.20 11.97
C LYS A 230 -10.73 1.54 13.47
N THR A 231 -9.97 2.53 13.93
CA THR A 231 -10.02 2.97 15.34
C THR A 231 -11.41 3.46 15.72
N ARG A 232 -12.11 4.16 14.81
CA ARG A 232 -13.46 4.64 15.07
C ARG A 232 -14.46 3.48 15.20
N LEU A 233 -14.31 2.42 14.42
CA LEU A 233 -15.09 1.18 14.60
C LEU A 233 -14.86 0.56 15.99
N LEU A 234 -13.62 0.50 16.48
CA LEU A 234 -13.34 0.02 17.84
C LEU A 234 -14.02 0.88 18.93
N MET A 235 -14.11 2.19 18.73
CA MET A 235 -14.84 3.08 19.64
C MET A 235 -16.34 2.76 19.65
N GLU A 236 -16.94 2.49 18.49
CA GLU A 236 -18.36 2.14 18.42
C GLU A 236 -18.66 0.75 19.00
N LEU A 237 -17.74 -0.21 18.83
CA LEU A 237 -17.86 -1.53 19.48
C LEU A 237 -17.84 -1.41 21.02
N ALA A 238 -17.21 -0.37 21.58
CA ALA A 238 -17.20 -0.12 23.01
C ALA A 238 -18.58 0.25 23.59
N HIS A 239 -19.56 0.60 22.74
CA HIS A 239 -20.95 0.76 23.17
C HIS A 239 -21.66 -0.58 23.43
N HIS A 240 -21.11 -1.70 22.95
CA HIS A 240 -21.72 -3.03 23.04
C HIS A 240 -20.96 -4.03 23.89
N THR A 241 -19.64 -3.85 24.01
CA THR A 241 -18.79 -4.77 24.76
C THR A 241 -17.68 -4.02 25.51
N CYS A 242 -17.09 -4.65 26.53
CA CYS A 242 -15.99 -4.05 27.28
C CYS A 242 -14.71 -4.06 26.41
N VAL A 243 -14.39 -2.92 25.79
CA VAL A 243 -13.17 -2.77 24.99
C VAL A 243 -12.00 -2.33 25.87
N VAL A 244 -10.92 -3.11 25.89
CA VAL A 244 -9.62 -2.71 26.43
C VAL A 244 -8.76 -2.25 25.26
N TYR A 245 -8.64 -0.93 25.08
CA TYR A 245 -7.93 -0.35 23.94
C TYR A 245 -6.50 0.07 24.30
N ILE A 246 -5.51 -0.35 23.49
CA ILE A 246 -4.10 0.02 23.65
C ILE A 246 -3.50 0.33 22.28
N CYS A 247 -3.03 1.57 22.07
CA CYS A 247 -2.32 2.00 20.88
C CYS A 247 -0.80 1.91 21.09
N LEU A 248 -0.13 1.08 20.29
CA LEU A 248 1.30 0.80 20.37
C LEU A 248 2.19 1.68 19.48
N ARG A 249 1.61 2.73 18.88
CA ARG A 249 2.30 3.75 18.07
C ARG A 249 3.60 4.26 18.73
N PRO A 250 4.71 4.51 18.02
CA PRO A 250 5.97 4.99 18.60
C PRO A 250 5.82 6.21 19.54
N ALA A 251 6.72 6.33 20.52
CA ALA A 251 6.64 7.37 21.57
C ALA A 251 6.85 8.79 21.05
N ASP A 252 7.55 8.94 19.92
CA ASP A 252 7.83 10.19 19.23
C ASP A 252 6.77 10.57 18.20
N SER A 253 5.77 9.72 17.94
CA SER A 253 4.79 9.97 16.90
C SER A 253 3.68 10.93 17.33
N THR A 254 3.34 11.85 16.43
CA THR A 254 2.23 12.81 16.56
C THR A 254 0.92 12.34 15.91
N ASP A 255 0.98 11.19 15.22
CA ASP A 255 -0.18 10.61 14.54
C ASP A 255 -1.31 10.25 15.55
N GLN A 256 -2.53 10.07 15.03
CA GLN A 256 -3.73 9.80 15.82
C GLN A 256 -4.29 8.41 15.52
N PRO A 257 -4.88 7.72 16.51
CA PRO A 257 -4.97 8.09 17.94
C PRO A 257 -3.59 8.06 18.65
N PRO A 258 -3.44 8.78 19.78
CA PRO A 258 -2.17 8.90 20.47
C PRO A 258 -1.73 7.58 21.10
N ARG A 259 -0.41 7.40 21.27
CA ARG A 259 0.18 6.26 21.99
C ARG A 259 -0.44 6.13 23.37
N SER A 260 -0.89 4.93 23.73
CA SER A 260 -1.37 4.64 25.08
C SER A 260 -0.21 4.55 26.05
N GLU A 261 -0.37 5.07 27.28
CA GLU A 261 0.73 4.98 28.27
C GLU A 261 1.15 3.53 28.57
N LEU A 262 0.21 2.57 28.53
CA LEU A 262 0.52 1.14 28.75
C LEU A 262 1.37 0.53 27.62
N ALA A 263 1.52 1.20 26.48
CA ALA A 263 2.37 0.72 25.39
C ALA A 263 3.85 0.63 25.81
N GLN A 264 4.30 1.47 26.74
CA GLN A 264 5.66 1.37 27.31
C GLN A 264 5.85 0.12 28.17
N ASP A 265 4.75 -0.39 28.74
CA ASP A 265 4.73 -1.57 29.58
C ASP A 265 4.66 -2.84 28.71
N MET A 266 3.99 -2.79 27.55
CA MET A 266 3.95 -3.88 26.56
C MET A 266 5.22 -3.95 25.68
N VAL A 267 5.83 -2.82 25.36
CA VAL A 267 7.05 -2.74 24.54
C VAL A 267 8.16 -2.05 25.35
N PRO A 268 8.74 -2.74 26.36
CA PRO A 268 9.82 -2.18 27.16
C PRO A 268 11.10 -2.01 26.32
N ARG A 269 11.99 -1.12 26.75
CA ARG A 269 13.30 -0.94 26.10
C ARG A 269 14.12 -2.23 26.21
N VAL A 270 14.79 -2.62 25.12
CA VAL A 270 15.58 -3.87 24.96
C VAL A 270 16.66 -4.06 26.05
N GLU A 271 17.12 -2.96 26.64
CA GLU A 271 18.11 -2.95 27.74
C GLU A 271 17.55 -3.55 29.05
N GLN A 272 16.21 -3.60 29.20
CA GLN A 272 15.57 -4.26 30.33
C GLN A 272 15.57 -5.77 30.08
N LYS A 273 16.47 -6.51 30.74
CA LYS A 273 16.44 -7.99 30.78
C LYS A 273 15.16 -8.47 31.49
N LYS A 274 14.05 -8.50 30.78
CA LYS A 274 12.76 -9.03 31.24
C LYS A 274 12.41 -10.25 30.43
N ASP A 275 11.95 -11.29 31.10
CA ASP A 275 11.25 -12.39 30.43
C ASP A 275 9.88 -11.86 29.97
N MET A 276 9.74 -11.72 28.65
CA MET A 276 8.54 -11.14 28.06
C MET A 276 7.31 -12.06 28.19
N ASN A 277 7.49 -13.38 28.34
CA ASN A 277 6.38 -14.29 28.59
C ASN A 277 5.76 -14.03 29.98
N ILE A 278 6.62 -13.93 31.01
CA ILE A 278 6.20 -13.55 32.37
C ILE A 278 5.54 -12.17 32.36
N LEU A 279 6.08 -11.22 31.60
CA LEU A 279 5.52 -9.88 31.48
C LEU A 279 4.10 -9.91 30.89
N TYR A 280 3.87 -10.59 29.77
CA TYR A 280 2.56 -10.60 29.11
C TYR A 280 1.50 -11.37 29.90
N LEU A 281 1.87 -12.48 30.55
CA LEU A 281 0.97 -13.18 31.47
C LEU A 281 0.57 -12.27 32.64
N SER A 282 1.53 -11.56 33.23
CA SER A 282 1.27 -10.58 34.29
C SER A 282 0.43 -9.41 33.80
N PHE A 283 0.68 -8.93 32.59
CA PHE A 283 -0.03 -7.80 31.97
C PHE A 283 -1.51 -8.13 31.76
N LEU A 284 -1.81 -9.25 31.08
CA LEU A 284 -3.20 -9.70 30.85
C LEU A 284 -3.93 -9.99 32.17
N THR A 285 -3.25 -10.65 33.12
CA THR A 285 -3.81 -10.91 34.46
C THR A 285 -4.16 -9.61 35.18
N ALA A 286 -3.31 -8.59 35.10
CA ALA A 286 -3.56 -7.29 35.71
C ALA A 286 -4.72 -6.54 35.02
N ILE A 287 -4.84 -6.64 33.70
CA ILE A 287 -5.99 -6.09 32.95
C ILE A 287 -7.29 -6.75 33.42
N PHE A 288 -7.37 -8.09 33.42
CA PHE A 288 -8.60 -8.79 33.80
C PHE A 288 -9.00 -8.52 35.25
N ASN A 289 -8.05 -8.46 36.19
CA ASN A 289 -8.33 -8.04 37.56
C ASN A 289 -8.82 -6.58 37.64
N THR A 290 -8.31 -5.68 36.79
CA THR A 290 -8.76 -4.28 36.74
C THR A 290 -10.18 -4.17 36.21
N VAL A 291 -10.50 -4.91 35.14
CA VAL A 291 -11.86 -5.04 34.60
C VAL A 291 -12.81 -5.59 35.68
N THR A 292 -12.42 -6.69 36.34
CA THR A 292 -13.20 -7.30 37.44
C THR A 292 -13.53 -6.27 38.52
N LYS A 293 -12.52 -5.56 39.02
CA LYS A 293 -12.70 -4.54 40.06
C LYS A 293 -13.64 -3.41 39.63
N PHE A 294 -13.61 -3.04 38.35
CA PHE A 294 -14.48 -1.99 37.82
C PHE A 294 -15.94 -2.45 37.78
N PHE A 295 -16.23 -3.58 37.14
CA PHE A 295 -17.60 -4.07 36.97
C PHE A 295 -18.23 -4.64 38.25
N SER A 296 -17.42 -5.15 39.19
CA SER A 296 -17.90 -5.56 40.51
C SER A 296 -18.15 -4.39 41.47
N ASN A 297 -17.84 -3.14 41.08
CA ASN A 297 -18.14 -1.99 41.93
C ASN A 297 -19.65 -1.81 42.07
N LYS A 298 -20.16 -1.75 43.31
CA LYS A 298 -21.60 -1.60 43.58
C LYS A 298 -22.26 -0.43 42.85
N LYS A 299 -21.55 0.70 42.70
CA LYS A 299 -22.09 1.88 41.99
C LYS A 299 -22.25 1.61 40.50
N THR A 300 -21.24 0.99 39.88
CA THR A 300 -21.25 0.64 38.45
C THR A 300 -22.25 -0.47 38.18
N ALA A 301 -22.24 -1.55 38.98
CA ALA A 301 -23.15 -2.68 38.82
C ALA A 301 -24.65 -2.30 38.91
N ALA A 302 -24.97 -1.23 39.64
CA ALA A 302 -26.34 -0.70 39.74
C ALA A 302 -26.80 0.12 38.51
N GLN A 303 -25.90 0.49 37.60
CA GLN A 303 -26.23 1.26 36.39
C GLN A 303 -26.74 0.34 35.25
N PRO A 304 -27.53 0.87 34.31
CA PRO A 304 -27.83 0.18 33.05
C PRO A 304 -26.56 -0.17 32.25
N VAL A 305 -26.58 -1.29 31.50
CA VAL A 305 -25.45 -1.82 30.71
C VAL A 305 -24.75 -0.74 29.88
N VAL A 306 -25.52 0.05 29.13
CA VAL A 306 -25.01 1.12 28.27
C VAL A 306 -24.21 2.15 29.07
N LYS A 307 -24.68 2.53 30.26
CA LYS A 307 -23.95 3.46 31.14
C LYS A 307 -22.67 2.83 31.71
N GLN A 308 -22.71 1.55 32.10
CA GLN A 308 -21.52 0.85 32.56
C GLN A 308 -20.41 0.84 31.50
N LEU A 309 -20.76 0.52 30.26
CA LEU A 309 -19.83 0.51 29.12
C LEU A 309 -19.32 1.90 28.76
N GLN A 310 -20.17 2.93 28.83
CA GLN A 310 -19.77 4.31 28.63
C GLN A 310 -18.79 4.78 29.72
N GLU A 311 -19.04 4.47 30.99
CA GLU A 311 -18.12 4.76 32.09
C GLU A 311 -16.79 4.02 31.93
N TRP A 312 -16.83 2.74 31.54
CA TRP A 312 -15.63 1.96 31.24
C TRP A 312 -14.81 2.58 30.10
N THR A 313 -15.47 2.99 29.02
CA THR A 313 -14.83 3.64 27.87
C THR A 313 -14.17 4.95 28.28
N ASN A 314 -14.85 5.77 29.09
CA ASN A 314 -14.28 7.00 29.64
C ASN A 314 -13.09 6.73 30.57
N TYR A 315 -13.11 5.60 31.30
CA TYR A 315 -12.04 5.19 32.22
C TYR A 315 -10.79 4.65 31.51
N SER A 316 -10.94 3.88 30.41
CA SER A 316 -9.85 3.10 29.82
C SER A 316 -9.46 3.50 28.39
N PHE A 317 -10.37 4.06 27.58
CA PHE A 317 -10.13 4.28 26.16
C PHE A 317 -9.51 5.67 25.90
N GLN A 318 -8.22 5.70 25.55
CA GLN A 318 -7.49 6.94 25.24
C GLN A 318 -7.77 7.40 23.79
N LYS A 319 -8.89 8.11 23.59
CA LYS A 319 -9.29 8.65 22.27
C LYS A 319 -8.58 9.94 21.85
N ASN A 320 -7.94 10.63 22.81
CA ASN A 320 -7.31 11.93 22.65
C ASN A 320 -6.10 12.03 23.60
N ASN A 321 -5.51 13.22 23.71
CA ASN A 321 -4.34 13.45 24.55
C ASN A 321 -4.64 13.41 26.07
N THR A 322 -5.88 13.14 26.49
CA THR A 322 -6.23 12.98 27.91
C THR A 322 -5.76 11.61 28.42
N PRO A 323 -4.75 11.55 29.31
CA PRO A 323 -4.19 10.29 29.76
C PRO A 323 -5.16 9.53 30.68
N LYS A 324 -5.16 8.20 30.59
CA LYS A 324 -6.02 7.31 31.41
C LYS A 324 -5.31 6.86 32.69
N THR A 325 -4.77 7.83 33.44
CA THR A 325 -3.85 7.61 34.57
C THR A 325 -4.35 6.62 35.61
N LYS A 326 -5.64 6.66 35.99
CA LYS A 326 -6.23 5.73 36.97
C LYS A 326 -6.26 4.29 36.47
N PHE A 327 -6.63 4.07 35.20
CA PHE A 327 -6.60 2.76 34.57
C PHE A 327 -5.16 2.25 34.46
N ASN A 328 -4.26 3.09 33.94
CA ASN A 328 -2.85 2.76 33.77
C ASN A 328 -2.18 2.40 35.10
N ALA A 329 -2.43 3.18 36.16
CA ALA A 329 -1.93 2.91 37.50
C ALA A 329 -2.47 1.60 38.08
N SER A 330 -3.75 1.30 37.86
CA SER A 330 -4.37 0.05 38.33
C SER A 330 -3.72 -1.18 37.71
N VAL A 331 -3.47 -1.15 36.39
CA VAL A 331 -2.78 -2.22 35.67
C VAL A 331 -1.35 -2.37 36.16
N ARG A 332 -0.57 -1.27 36.25
CA ARG A 332 0.82 -1.31 36.74
C ARG A 332 0.92 -1.80 38.18
N ASN A 333 -0.01 -1.43 39.05
CA ASN A 333 -0.07 -1.93 40.43
C ASN A 333 -0.36 -3.44 40.45
N GLY A 334 -1.28 -3.90 39.61
CA GLY A 334 -1.55 -5.33 39.44
C GLY A 334 -0.31 -6.10 39.00
N MET A 335 0.40 -5.62 37.99
CA MET A 335 1.65 -6.24 37.53
C MET A 335 2.73 -6.26 38.62
N ARG A 336 2.88 -5.17 39.38
CA ARG A 336 3.86 -5.09 40.49
C ARG A 336 3.60 -6.14 41.57
N ALA A 337 2.33 -6.42 41.87
CA ALA A 337 1.96 -7.43 42.86
C ALA A 337 2.26 -8.89 42.43
N MET A 338 2.71 -9.11 41.19
CA MET A 338 2.98 -10.44 40.62
C MET A 338 4.46 -10.67 40.25
N LYS A 339 5.35 -9.73 40.60
CA LYS A 339 6.77 -9.75 40.17
C LYS A 339 7.56 -11.01 40.53
N GLU A 340 7.17 -11.72 41.58
CA GLU A 340 7.88 -12.90 42.09
C GLU A 340 7.30 -14.24 41.59
N LYS A 341 6.24 -14.21 40.77
CA LYS A 341 5.60 -15.42 40.26
C LYS A 341 6.32 -15.96 39.03
N ASP A 342 6.49 -17.28 38.99
CA ASP A 342 6.93 -17.98 37.78
C ASP A 342 5.81 -18.04 36.71
N ALA A 343 6.19 -18.44 35.49
CA ALA A 343 5.26 -18.51 34.35
C ALA A 343 4.08 -19.48 34.57
N LYS A 344 4.28 -20.58 35.31
CA LYS A 344 3.22 -21.57 35.56
C LYS A 344 2.18 -21.02 36.53
N SER A 345 2.62 -20.40 37.61
CA SER A 345 1.79 -19.71 38.60
C SER A 345 1.04 -18.53 37.97
N LEU A 346 1.69 -17.78 37.08
CA LEU A 346 1.05 -16.70 36.32
C LEU A 346 0.00 -17.22 35.34
N THR A 347 0.24 -18.37 34.70
CA THR A 347 -0.74 -19.00 33.82
C THR A 347 -2.01 -19.38 34.58
N CYS A 348 -1.90 -19.97 35.77
CA CYS A 348 -3.07 -20.21 36.63
C CYS A 348 -3.75 -18.89 37.04
N SER A 349 -2.96 -17.90 37.44
CA SER A 349 -3.46 -16.58 37.84
C SER A 349 -4.24 -15.87 36.70
N LEU A 350 -3.78 -16.03 35.46
CA LEU A 350 -4.44 -15.51 34.27
C LEU A 350 -5.79 -16.19 34.04
N LYS A 351 -5.84 -17.52 34.14
CA LYS A 351 -7.09 -18.29 34.00
C LYS A 351 -8.10 -17.92 35.07
N ASP A 352 -7.68 -17.80 36.32
CA ASP A 352 -8.54 -17.39 37.44
C ASP A 352 -9.02 -15.94 37.30
N ALA A 353 -8.17 -15.05 36.79
CA ALA A 353 -8.56 -13.67 36.52
C ALA A 353 -9.54 -13.58 35.35
N ALA A 354 -9.36 -14.37 34.29
CA ALA A 354 -10.28 -14.45 33.15
C ALA A 354 -11.67 -14.97 33.56
N MET A 355 -11.73 -15.99 34.43
CA MET A 355 -12.99 -16.53 34.96
C MET A 355 -13.74 -15.48 35.79
N ARG A 356 -13.09 -14.91 36.81
CA ARG A 356 -13.70 -13.88 37.67
C ARG A 356 -14.13 -12.65 36.89
N MET A 357 -13.34 -12.25 35.90
CA MET A 357 -13.68 -11.14 35.02
C MET A 357 -14.95 -11.45 34.22
N SER A 358 -15.04 -12.64 33.59
CA SER A 358 -16.22 -13.06 32.84
C SER A 358 -17.48 -13.09 33.71
N GLU A 359 -17.36 -13.52 34.97
CA GLU A 359 -18.45 -13.55 35.95
C GLU A 359 -18.84 -12.14 36.43
N SER A 360 -17.89 -11.20 36.48
CA SER A 360 -18.16 -9.82 36.91
C SER A 360 -18.95 -9.01 35.88
N ILE A 361 -18.81 -9.32 34.58
CA ILE A 361 -19.53 -8.65 33.51
C ILE A 361 -20.85 -9.39 33.27
N GLN A 362 -21.79 -9.21 34.20
CA GLN A 362 -23.15 -9.77 34.11
C GLN A 362 -24.08 -8.94 33.21
N CYS A 363 -23.65 -7.73 32.85
CA CYS A 363 -24.45 -6.78 32.08
C CYS A 363 -24.56 -7.14 30.59
N ILE A 364 -23.65 -7.97 30.06
CA ILE A 364 -23.67 -8.45 28.68
C ILE A 364 -24.27 -9.88 28.68
N GLN A 365 -25.59 -9.99 28.85
CA GLN A 365 -26.25 -11.29 29.07
C GLN A 365 -26.42 -12.14 27.81
N HIS A 366 -26.43 -11.52 26.62
CA HIS A 366 -26.77 -12.20 25.35
C HIS A 366 -25.62 -12.27 24.34
N GLY A 367 -24.42 -11.78 24.69
CA GLY A 367 -23.28 -11.75 23.79
C GLY A 367 -22.23 -12.80 24.16
N HIS A 368 -21.79 -13.59 23.17
CA HIS A 368 -20.61 -14.47 23.31
C HIS A 368 -19.30 -13.69 23.48
N LEU A 369 -19.31 -12.36 23.33
CA LEU A 369 -18.18 -11.45 23.52
C LEU A 369 -18.46 -10.47 24.67
N LYS A 370 -17.76 -10.67 25.80
CA LYS A 370 -17.80 -9.80 26.98
C LYS A 370 -16.66 -8.80 27.02
N VAL A 371 -15.46 -9.21 26.62
CA VAL A 371 -14.28 -8.35 26.57
C VAL A 371 -13.58 -8.46 25.22
N LEU A 372 -13.31 -7.31 24.62
CA LEU A 372 -12.50 -7.18 23.42
C LEU A 372 -11.18 -6.48 23.76
N ILE A 373 -10.06 -7.19 23.63
CA ILE A 373 -8.72 -6.61 23.75
C ILE A 373 -8.33 -6.04 22.38
N ALA A 374 -8.38 -4.72 22.23
CA ALA A 374 -8.08 -4.05 20.99
C ALA A 374 -6.67 -3.44 21.02
N ILE A 375 -5.76 -4.01 20.22
CA ILE A 375 -4.38 -3.54 20.10
C ILE A 375 -4.23 -2.85 18.75
N ASP A 376 -3.98 -1.54 18.80
CA ASP A 376 -3.78 -0.68 17.64
C ASP A 376 -2.28 -0.48 17.38
N GLU A 377 -1.91 -0.35 16.10
CA GLU A 377 -0.51 -0.33 15.64
C GLU A 377 0.33 -1.54 16.15
N PRO A 378 -0.16 -2.79 16.04
CA PRO A 378 0.48 -3.98 16.60
C PRO A 378 1.81 -4.34 15.92
N SER A 379 2.12 -3.73 14.77
CA SER A 379 3.38 -3.89 14.04
C SER A 379 4.61 -3.59 14.89
N ASN A 380 4.48 -2.74 15.91
CA ASN A 380 5.52 -2.41 16.89
C ASN A 380 5.91 -3.58 17.81
N LEU A 381 5.16 -4.68 17.83
CA LEU A 381 5.50 -5.92 18.55
C LEU A 381 6.31 -6.90 17.70
N MET A 382 6.47 -6.63 16.39
CA MET A 382 7.05 -7.60 15.46
C MET A 382 8.57 -7.56 15.43
N ASP A 383 9.14 -6.35 15.49
CA ASP A 383 10.58 -6.14 15.31
C ASP A 383 11.41 -6.47 16.57
N PRO A 384 10.94 -6.19 17.81
CA PRO A 384 11.67 -6.59 19.01
C PRO A 384 11.68 -8.11 19.19
N ILE A 385 12.88 -8.69 19.29
CA ILE A 385 13.10 -10.12 19.58
C ILE A 385 13.45 -10.29 21.06
N ASP A 386 12.78 -11.24 21.72
CA ASP A 386 13.09 -11.65 23.08
C ASP A 386 14.36 -12.52 23.10
N LYS A 387 15.34 -12.13 23.91
CA LYS A 387 16.64 -12.81 23.97
C LYS A 387 16.57 -14.18 24.65
N ASN A 388 15.57 -14.44 25.49
CA ASN A 388 15.45 -15.70 26.22
C ASN A 388 14.80 -16.78 25.33
N HIS A 389 13.85 -16.38 24.49
CA HIS A 389 13.05 -17.30 23.67
C HIS A 389 13.36 -17.25 22.16
N ASP A 390 14.18 -16.28 21.72
CA ASP A 390 14.55 -16.05 20.31
C ASP A 390 13.34 -15.93 19.36
N VAL A 391 12.30 -15.25 19.83
CA VAL A 391 11.06 -14.98 19.08
C VAL A 391 10.60 -13.54 19.29
N SER A 392 9.76 -13.03 18.38
CA SER A 392 9.22 -11.68 18.50
C SER A 392 8.35 -11.51 19.75
N TYR A 393 8.24 -10.26 20.19
CA TYR A 393 7.35 -9.86 21.28
C TYR A 393 5.90 -10.21 20.97
N PHE A 394 5.48 -10.09 19.71
CA PHE A 394 4.16 -10.52 19.26
C PHE A 394 3.93 -12.03 19.50
N CYS A 395 4.90 -12.88 19.15
CA CYS A 395 4.77 -14.33 19.36
C CYS A 395 4.54 -14.68 20.83
N LEU A 396 5.22 -14.00 21.75
CA LEU A 396 5.06 -14.19 23.19
C LEU A 396 3.72 -13.64 23.70
N PHE A 397 3.27 -12.49 23.19
CA PHE A 397 1.95 -11.96 23.52
C PHE A 397 0.85 -12.91 23.06
N ARG A 398 0.96 -13.46 21.84
CA ARG A 398 0.03 -14.47 21.31
C ARG A 398 0.01 -15.75 22.17
N ARG A 399 1.17 -16.22 22.64
CA ARG A 399 1.25 -17.34 23.60
C ARG A 399 0.51 -17.03 24.91
N ALA A 400 0.64 -15.81 25.43
CA ALA A 400 -0.11 -15.41 26.62
C ALA A 400 -1.63 -15.36 26.35
N LEU A 401 -2.06 -14.91 25.16
CA LEU A 401 -3.47 -14.95 24.75
C LEU A 401 -4.01 -16.38 24.62
N SER A 402 -3.21 -17.36 24.18
CA SER A 402 -3.66 -18.75 24.04
C SER A 402 -3.90 -19.48 25.38
N GLU A 403 -3.44 -18.89 26.49
CA GLU A 403 -3.75 -19.36 27.85
C GLU A 403 -5.15 -18.95 28.33
N ILE A 404 -5.86 -18.08 27.60
CA ILE A 404 -7.21 -17.63 27.94
C ILE A 404 -8.20 -18.81 27.81
N PRO A 405 -8.99 -19.14 28.87
CA PRO A 405 -9.95 -20.23 28.80
C PRO A 405 -11.06 -19.99 27.76
N ALA A 406 -11.50 -21.08 27.12
CA ALA A 406 -12.67 -21.07 26.24
C ALA A 406 -13.95 -20.66 27.00
N GLU A 407 -14.96 -20.21 26.27
CA GLU A 407 -16.30 -19.88 26.79
C GLU A 407 -16.33 -18.76 27.86
N LYS A 408 -15.25 -17.96 27.98
CA LYS A 408 -15.21 -16.80 28.89
C LYS A 408 -15.57 -15.48 28.21
N GLY A 409 -15.84 -15.51 26.92
CA GLY A 409 -16.22 -14.35 26.12
C GLY A 409 -15.13 -13.29 26.01
N ILE A 410 -13.87 -13.73 25.93
CA ILE A 410 -12.70 -12.86 25.76
C ILE A 410 -12.17 -13.09 24.36
N PHE A 411 -12.01 -12.02 23.61
CA PHE A 411 -11.42 -12.07 22.28
C PHE A 411 -10.53 -10.85 22.05
N SER A 412 -9.60 -10.96 21.10
CA SER A 412 -8.65 -9.89 20.79
C SER A 412 -8.74 -9.47 19.34
N VAL A 413 -8.44 -8.20 19.07
CA VAL A 413 -8.39 -7.66 17.71
C VAL A 413 -7.14 -6.81 17.51
N PHE A 414 -6.48 -7.04 16.39
CA PHE A 414 -5.31 -6.31 15.95
C PHE A 414 -5.70 -5.38 14.79
N THR A 415 -5.71 -4.07 15.00
CA THR A 415 -5.94 -3.11 13.91
C THR A 415 -4.61 -2.78 13.25
N ASP A 416 -4.30 -3.46 12.16
CA ASP A 416 -3.09 -3.19 11.39
C ASP A 416 -3.43 -2.65 10.00
N THR A 417 -2.58 -1.75 9.51
CA THR A 417 -2.63 -1.28 8.13
C THR A 417 -1.86 -2.19 7.19
N THR A 418 -1.05 -3.16 7.67
CA THR A 418 0.01 -3.77 6.85
C THR A 418 -0.12 -5.23 6.42
N SER A 419 0.55 -5.51 5.29
CA SER A 419 1.09 -6.76 4.71
C SER A 419 1.47 -7.91 5.64
N LYS A 420 1.67 -7.60 6.92
CA LYS A 420 2.11 -8.53 7.95
C LYS A 420 0.96 -9.35 8.51
N VAL A 421 -0.22 -9.39 7.87
CA VAL A 421 -1.27 -10.37 8.22
C VAL A 421 -0.67 -11.77 8.30
N ALA A 422 0.21 -12.14 7.36
CA ALA A 422 1.03 -13.36 7.41
C ALA A 422 2.01 -13.39 8.60
N ASN A 423 2.62 -12.28 9.02
CA ASN A 423 3.56 -12.31 10.15
C ASN A 423 2.85 -12.38 11.51
N PHE A 424 1.62 -11.86 11.61
CA PHE A 424 0.75 -12.09 12.76
C PHE A 424 0.14 -13.50 12.73
N SER A 425 0.41 -14.31 11.71
CA SER A 425 -0.26 -15.56 11.42
C SER A 425 0.52 -16.42 10.40
N PRO A 426 1.79 -16.78 10.66
CA PRO A 426 2.59 -17.52 9.68
C PRO A 426 2.00 -18.92 9.46
N SER A 427 2.30 -19.52 8.31
CA SER A 427 1.93 -20.91 8.05
C SER A 427 2.48 -21.82 9.16
N SER A 428 1.77 -22.91 9.48
CA SER A 428 2.13 -23.77 10.63
C SER A 428 3.54 -24.35 10.55
N THR A 429 4.08 -24.50 9.34
CA THR A 429 5.45 -24.95 9.07
C THR A 429 6.52 -23.89 9.36
N GLU A 430 6.16 -22.61 9.34
CA GLU A 430 7.07 -21.49 9.52
C GLU A 430 6.95 -20.83 10.90
N ASP A 431 5.88 -21.10 11.66
CA ASP A 431 5.67 -20.53 12.99
C ASP A 431 6.66 -21.09 14.04
N PRO A 432 7.65 -20.30 14.50
CA PRO A 432 8.58 -20.76 15.52
C PRO A 432 7.91 -20.92 16.88
N SER A 433 6.79 -20.23 17.11
CA SER A 433 6.14 -20.17 18.41
C SER A 433 5.27 -21.39 18.72
N ALA A 434 4.80 -22.11 17.69
CA ALA A 434 3.96 -23.30 17.80
C ALA A 434 4.75 -24.57 18.15
N ARG A 435 6.07 -24.58 17.93
CA ARG A 435 6.94 -25.73 18.22
C ARG A 435 6.93 -26.04 19.72
N GLY A 436 6.36 -27.18 20.09
CA GLY A 436 6.37 -27.72 21.46
C GLY A 436 5.19 -27.34 22.37
N HIS A 437 4.19 -26.58 21.90
CA HIS A 437 3.12 -26.02 22.77
C HIS A 437 1.71 -26.63 22.66
N GLN A 438 1.50 -27.76 21.96
CA GLN A 438 0.20 -28.42 21.77
C GLN A 438 -0.97 -27.43 21.48
N LEU A 439 -0.72 -26.44 20.62
CA LEU A 439 -1.73 -25.46 20.18
C LEU A 439 -2.43 -25.96 18.91
N GLY A 440 -3.67 -25.54 18.72
CA GLY A 440 -4.36 -25.67 17.44
C GLY A 440 -3.61 -24.94 16.31
N TYR A 441 -3.91 -25.32 15.06
CA TYR A 441 -3.22 -24.81 13.88
C TYR A 441 -3.99 -23.70 13.14
N GLU A 442 -5.28 -23.51 13.46
CA GLU A 442 -6.16 -22.56 12.77
C GLU A 442 -6.08 -21.14 13.32
N LEU A 443 -6.54 -20.19 12.52
CA LEU A 443 -6.58 -18.76 12.82
C LEU A 443 -7.89 -18.15 12.34
N PHE A 444 -8.49 -17.28 13.15
CA PHE A 444 -9.76 -16.63 12.81
C PHE A 444 -9.62 -15.68 11.64
N ALA A 445 -10.51 -15.79 10.65
CA ALA A 445 -10.46 -15.01 9.42
C ALA A 445 -10.33 -13.49 9.68
N PRO A 446 -9.46 -12.78 8.94
CA PRO A 446 -9.30 -11.34 9.08
C PRO A 446 -10.55 -10.58 8.62
N ILE A 447 -10.83 -9.46 9.27
CA ILE A 447 -11.93 -8.56 8.95
C ILE A 447 -11.37 -7.41 8.09
N TYR A 448 -11.56 -7.47 6.78
CA TYR A 448 -11.08 -6.44 5.84
C TYR A 448 -12.19 -5.71 5.09
N LYS A 449 -13.42 -6.21 5.14
CA LYS A 449 -14.59 -5.59 4.53
C LYS A 449 -15.19 -4.55 5.48
N ILE A 450 -14.55 -3.39 5.57
CA ILE A 450 -15.07 -2.25 6.32
C ILE A 450 -15.70 -1.27 5.31
N SER A 451 -17.03 -1.24 5.23
CA SER A 451 -17.78 -0.50 4.20
C SER A 451 -17.85 1.02 4.47
N THR A 452 -16.69 1.66 4.62
CA THR A 452 -16.55 3.08 5.02
C THR A 452 -16.28 4.04 3.85
N LEU A 453 -16.15 3.53 2.62
CA LEU A 453 -16.04 4.39 1.44
C LEU A 453 -17.35 5.16 1.20
N ASP A 454 -17.20 6.43 0.84
CA ASP A 454 -18.28 7.35 0.48
C ASP A 454 -19.34 7.49 1.58
N LEU A 455 -18.94 7.35 2.85
CA LEU A 455 -19.85 7.40 4.01
C LEU A 455 -20.66 8.69 4.08
N PHE A 456 -20.05 9.80 3.69
CA PHE A 456 -20.63 11.15 3.79
C PHE A 456 -21.10 11.70 2.43
N VAL A 457 -21.21 10.84 1.42
CA VAL A 457 -21.80 11.17 0.12
C VAL A 457 -23.29 10.92 0.18
N ASP A 458 -24.09 11.95 -0.07
CA ASP A 458 -25.57 11.90 -0.04
C ASP A 458 -26.16 12.29 -1.40
N ASP A 459 -25.49 11.97 -2.51
CA ASP A 459 -25.91 12.40 -3.84
C ASP A 459 -27.24 11.81 -4.29
N VAL A 460 -27.61 10.63 -3.75
CA VAL A 460 -28.90 9.98 -4.06
C VAL A 460 -30.06 10.85 -3.57
N ASN A 461 -29.94 11.44 -2.37
CA ASN A 461 -31.01 12.28 -1.81
C ASN A 461 -30.76 13.78 -2.05
N LYS A 462 -29.51 14.18 -2.25
CA LYS A 462 -29.05 15.57 -2.39
C LYS A 462 -27.99 15.67 -3.50
N PRO A 463 -28.36 15.41 -4.76
CA PRO A 463 -27.44 15.56 -5.87
C PRO A 463 -27.01 17.03 -6.02
N PRO A 464 -25.78 17.31 -6.51
CA PRO A 464 -25.32 18.67 -6.72
C PRO A 464 -26.24 19.38 -7.72
N LYS A 465 -26.69 20.58 -7.38
CA LYS A 465 -27.67 21.30 -8.20
C LYS A 465 -27.03 21.98 -9.38
N ASN A 466 -25.80 22.47 -9.27
CA ASN A 466 -25.12 23.28 -10.28
C ASN A 466 -23.61 22.98 -10.29
N TRP A 467 -22.87 23.58 -11.23
CA TRP A 467 -21.42 23.40 -11.34
C TRP A 467 -20.66 23.86 -10.10
N ARG A 468 -21.08 24.93 -9.41
CA ARG A 468 -20.44 25.36 -8.17
C ARG A 468 -20.56 24.31 -7.06
N GLU A 469 -21.73 23.70 -6.91
CA GLU A 469 -21.93 22.61 -5.95
C GLU A 469 -21.18 21.35 -6.35
N LEU A 470 -21.14 21.01 -7.65
CA LEU A 470 -20.37 19.91 -8.27
C LEU A 470 -18.84 20.16 -8.18
N GLU A 471 -18.44 21.42 -8.16
CA GLU A 471 -17.08 21.94 -8.00
C GLU A 471 -16.53 21.77 -6.57
N SER A 472 -17.46 21.75 -5.61
CA SER A 472 -17.14 22.16 -4.25
C SER A 472 -16.18 21.19 -3.53
N PRO A 473 -15.09 21.71 -2.92
CA PRO A 473 -14.19 20.88 -2.12
C PRO A 473 -14.89 20.15 -0.97
N ALA A 474 -15.88 20.81 -0.35
CA ALA A 474 -16.70 20.23 0.72
C ALA A 474 -17.41 18.93 0.33
N ARG A 475 -17.80 18.79 -0.94
CA ARG A 475 -18.39 17.55 -1.47
C ARG A 475 -17.32 16.60 -1.96
N LEU A 476 -16.36 17.10 -2.74
CA LEU A 476 -15.34 16.26 -3.40
C LEU A 476 -14.45 15.51 -2.40
N PHE A 477 -14.16 16.09 -1.23
CA PHE A 477 -13.42 15.39 -0.17
C PHE A 477 -14.23 14.31 0.57
N ASN A 478 -15.55 14.21 0.35
CA ASN A 478 -16.37 13.12 0.88
C ASN A 478 -16.31 11.85 0.03
N TYR A 479 -15.86 11.92 -1.24
CA TYR A 479 -15.67 10.71 -2.06
C TYR A 479 -14.37 10.00 -1.67
N GLY A 480 -14.53 8.83 -1.06
CA GLY A 480 -13.48 7.95 -0.57
C GLY A 480 -13.52 7.74 0.94
N CYS A 481 -12.34 7.61 1.54
CA CYS A 481 -12.21 7.44 2.99
C CYS A 481 -12.83 8.61 3.78
N PRO A 482 -13.54 8.34 4.89
CA PRO A 482 -14.33 9.34 5.62
C PRO A 482 -13.51 10.47 6.23
N PHE A 483 -12.23 10.23 6.49
CA PHE A 483 -11.33 11.19 7.14
C PHE A 483 -11.23 12.53 6.41
N TYR A 484 -11.11 12.53 5.08
CA TYR A 484 -10.72 13.72 4.32
C TYR A 484 -11.81 14.81 4.35
N GLY A 485 -13.07 14.42 4.17
CA GLY A 485 -14.22 15.32 4.30
C GLY A 485 -14.36 15.90 5.72
N LEU A 486 -14.19 15.06 6.74
CA LEU A 486 -14.24 15.50 8.14
C LEU A 486 -13.11 16.46 8.49
N TYR A 487 -11.88 16.15 8.06
CA TYR A 487 -10.72 16.99 8.29
C TYR A 487 -10.88 18.34 7.59
N PHE A 488 -11.28 18.34 6.31
CA PHE A 488 -11.50 19.57 5.55
C PHE A 488 -12.56 20.47 6.23
N LYS A 489 -13.67 19.89 6.66
CA LYS A 489 -14.74 20.62 7.36
C LYS A 489 -14.25 21.23 8.67
N GLY A 490 -13.53 20.45 9.49
CA GLY A 490 -12.99 20.94 10.76
C GLY A 490 -11.89 21.98 10.58
N ALA A 491 -10.98 21.78 9.62
CA ALA A 491 -9.93 22.74 9.29
C ALA A 491 -10.50 24.08 8.81
N THR A 492 -11.56 24.04 7.99
CA THR A 492 -12.29 25.23 7.52
C THR A 492 -12.96 25.95 8.69
N ALA A 493 -13.68 25.22 9.55
CA ALA A 493 -14.36 25.79 10.71
C ALA A 493 -13.39 26.47 11.70
N LYS A 494 -12.15 26.00 11.79
CA LYS A 494 -11.09 26.58 12.63
C LYS A 494 -10.28 27.67 11.96
N GLY A 495 -10.60 28.06 10.72
CA GLY A 495 -9.86 29.10 10.00
C GLY A 495 -8.42 28.70 9.66
N THR A 496 -8.16 27.40 9.42
CA THR A 496 -6.84 26.93 8.98
C THR A 496 -6.48 27.57 7.65
N PRO A 497 -5.27 28.15 7.48
CA PRO A 497 -4.82 28.63 6.18
C PRO A 497 -4.78 27.49 5.15
N ASP A 498 -5.34 27.71 3.96
CA ASP A 498 -5.40 26.73 2.87
C ASP A 498 -5.88 25.31 3.31
N PRO A 499 -7.14 25.16 3.75
CA PRO A 499 -7.66 23.87 4.20
C PRO A 499 -7.70 22.84 3.08
N ILE A 500 -7.85 23.28 1.82
CA ILE A 500 -7.84 22.43 0.62
C ILE A 500 -6.46 21.82 0.41
N GLY A 501 -5.43 22.66 0.32
CA GLY A 501 -4.06 22.23 0.12
C GLY A 501 -3.55 21.39 1.28
N LYS A 502 -3.92 21.71 2.52
CA LYS A 502 -3.61 20.90 3.71
C LYS A 502 -4.24 19.50 3.63
N THR A 503 -5.51 19.40 3.28
CA THR A 503 -6.21 18.11 3.14
C THR A 503 -5.59 17.26 2.03
N ALA A 504 -5.31 17.87 0.86
CA ALA A 504 -4.65 17.19 -0.25
C ALA A 504 -3.21 16.76 0.07
N MET A 505 -2.48 17.55 0.87
CA MET A 505 -1.14 17.20 1.36
C MET A 505 -1.17 15.95 2.25
N ILE A 506 -2.11 15.88 3.20
CA ILE A 506 -2.28 14.71 4.06
C ILE A 506 -2.61 13.46 3.22
N ALA A 507 -3.46 13.60 2.20
CA ALA A 507 -3.76 12.52 1.27
C ALA A 507 -2.53 12.05 0.49
N GLY A 508 -1.74 12.98 -0.06
CA GLY A 508 -0.49 12.67 -0.73
C GLY A 508 0.52 11.99 0.19
N ALA A 509 0.61 12.44 1.44
CA ALA A 509 1.53 11.88 2.42
C ALA A 509 1.17 10.42 2.78
N LYS A 510 -0.11 10.13 2.99
CA LYS A 510 -0.60 8.77 3.24
C LYS A 510 -0.55 7.88 1.99
N LEU A 511 -0.75 8.43 0.79
CA LEU A 511 -0.63 7.68 -0.47
C LEU A 511 0.83 7.29 -0.77
N LEU A 512 1.80 8.18 -0.50
CA LEU A 512 3.21 7.97 -0.84
C LEU A 512 4.05 7.44 0.33
N GLY A 513 3.48 7.37 1.53
CA GLY A 513 4.16 6.92 2.75
C GLY A 513 5.29 7.84 3.17
N LEU A 514 5.16 9.16 2.96
CA LEU A 514 6.15 10.19 3.29
C LEU A 514 5.44 11.49 3.70
N SER A 515 5.92 12.19 4.71
CA SER A 515 5.47 13.55 5.08
C SER A 515 5.57 14.56 3.94
N ARG A 516 6.58 14.36 3.06
CA ARG A 516 6.94 15.26 1.98
C ARG A 516 6.83 14.59 0.61
N PRO A 517 6.68 15.37 -0.47
CA PRO A 517 6.76 14.84 -1.82
C PRO A 517 8.10 14.11 -2.07
N PRO A 518 8.08 12.88 -2.60
CA PRO A 518 9.29 12.14 -2.91
C PRO A 518 10.08 12.80 -4.05
N THR A 519 11.40 12.67 -3.99
CA THR A 519 12.29 12.92 -5.14
C THR A 519 12.14 11.83 -6.20
N LEU A 520 12.72 12.03 -7.39
CA LEU A 520 12.65 11.05 -8.46
C LEU A 520 13.32 9.73 -8.07
N GLN A 521 14.41 9.77 -7.29
CA GLN A 521 15.09 8.58 -6.78
C GLN A 521 14.21 7.83 -5.78
N GLU A 522 13.46 8.55 -4.94
CA GLU A 522 12.57 7.98 -3.92
C GLU A 522 11.26 7.38 -4.49
N LEU A 523 10.96 7.53 -5.79
CA LEU A 523 9.82 6.85 -6.42
C LEU A 523 10.10 5.33 -6.55
N THR A 524 9.79 4.56 -5.51
CA THR A 524 9.85 3.10 -5.55
C THR A 524 8.75 2.53 -6.45
N PRO A 525 8.83 1.27 -6.91
CA PRO A 525 7.74 0.63 -7.64
C PRO A 525 6.39 0.74 -6.91
N ALA A 526 6.36 0.51 -5.59
CA ALA A 526 5.14 0.65 -4.78
C ALA A 526 4.54 2.07 -4.85
N ARG A 527 5.37 3.12 -4.76
CA ARG A 527 4.90 4.50 -4.93
C ARG A 527 4.41 4.79 -6.35
N CYS A 528 5.05 4.25 -7.38
CA CYS A 528 4.56 4.34 -8.75
C CYS A 528 3.18 3.68 -8.88
N PHE A 529 2.99 2.48 -8.32
CA PHE A 529 1.70 1.79 -8.32
C PHE A 529 0.64 2.49 -7.47
N ALA A 530 1.01 3.17 -6.40
CA ALA A 530 0.09 3.98 -5.62
C ALA A 530 -0.44 5.20 -6.41
N LEU A 531 0.47 5.90 -7.09
CA LEU A 531 0.13 7.03 -7.96
C LEU A 531 -0.75 6.59 -9.13
N LEU A 532 -0.35 5.53 -9.84
CA LEU A 532 -1.10 5.04 -11.00
C LEU A 532 -2.41 4.36 -10.57
N GLY A 533 -2.39 3.55 -9.52
CA GLY A 533 -3.55 2.84 -9.00
C GLY A 533 -4.69 3.79 -8.63
N SER A 534 -4.39 4.88 -7.93
CA SER A 534 -5.38 5.89 -7.54
C SER A 534 -5.99 6.68 -8.70
N MET A 535 -5.34 6.75 -9.87
CA MET A 535 -5.86 7.49 -11.04
C MET A 535 -6.42 6.58 -12.13
N ILE A 536 -5.88 5.37 -12.31
CA ILE A 536 -6.22 4.51 -13.45
C ILE A 536 -6.55 3.06 -13.05
N GLN A 537 -6.52 2.68 -11.77
CA GLN A 537 -6.76 1.31 -11.28
C GLN A 537 -5.90 0.23 -11.97
N THR A 538 -4.59 0.26 -11.72
CA THR A 538 -3.62 -0.74 -12.20
C THR A 538 -3.92 -2.12 -11.58
N ARG A 539 -4.36 -3.09 -12.39
CA ARG A 539 -4.74 -4.44 -11.92
C ARG A 539 -3.49 -5.27 -11.60
N LEU A 540 -3.08 -5.26 -10.35
CA LEU A 540 -1.96 -6.10 -9.92
C LEU A 540 -2.39 -7.56 -9.82
N GLY A 541 -1.49 -8.45 -10.22
CA GLY A 541 -1.67 -9.89 -10.09
C GLY A 541 -1.84 -10.27 -8.62
N SER A 542 -2.73 -11.22 -8.35
CA SER A 542 -3.08 -11.67 -6.99
C SER A 542 -1.87 -12.16 -6.18
N HIS A 543 -0.89 -12.76 -6.85
CA HIS A 543 0.34 -13.27 -6.24
C HIS A 543 1.47 -12.24 -6.13
N SER A 544 1.23 -10.98 -6.52
CA SER A 544 2.27 -9.97 -6.49
C SER A 544 2.57 -9.57 -5.03
N PRO A 545 3.83 -9.69 -4.56
CA PRO A 545 4.18 -9.32 -3.19
C PRO A 545 3.97 -7.83 -2.92
N ILE A 546 3.86 -7.00 -3.97
CA ILE A 546 3.61 -5.57 -3.87
C ILE A 546 2.24 -5.25 -3.27
N ASN A 547 1.23 -6.13 -3.41
CA ASN A 547 -0.13 -5.90 -2.91
C ASN A 547 -0.10 -5.61 -1.41
N SER A 548 0.69 -6.43 -0.70
CA SER A 548 1.00 -6.30 0.71
C SER A 548 1.51 -4.90 1.05
N THR A 549 2.55 -4.45 0.35
CA THR A 549 3.19 -3.13 0.56
C THR A 549 2.23 -1.98 0.26
N LEU A 550 1.34 -2.14 -0.72
CA LEU A 550 0.40 -1.10 -1.09
C LEU A 550 -0.68 -0.90 -0.03
N VAL A 551 -1.19 -1.98 0.56
CA VAL A 551 -2.13 -1.91 1.69
C VAL A 551 -1.46 -1.29 2.90
N SER A 552 -0.21 -1.69 3.19
CA SER A 552 0.56 -1.26 4.36
C SER A 552 0.87 0.22 4.42
N SER A 553 1.34 0.75 3.30
CA SER A 553 2.11 1.99 3.29
C SER A 553 1.61 2.99 2.27
N HIS A 554 0.65 2.60 1.42
CA HIS A 554 0.24 3.39 0.26
C HIS A 554 -1.27 3.45 0.05
N ALA A 555 -2.05 3.30 1.13
CA ALA A 555 -3.50 3.52 1.14
C ALA A 555 -4.33 2.63 0.18
N ALA A 556 -3.78 1.53 -0.32
CA ALA A 556 -4.58 0.56 -1.07
C ALA A 556 -5.57 -0.14 -0.13
N HIS A 557 -6.75 -0.44 -0.64
CA HIS A 557 -7.74 -1.24 0.06
C HIS A 557 -7.42 -2.72 -0.09
N CYS A 558 -7.60 -3.48 0.99
CA CYS A 558 -7.49 -4.93 0.95
C CYS A 558 -8.82 -5.49 0.43
N MET A 559 -8.78 -6.10 -0.76
CA MET A 559 -9.96 -6.66 -1.42
C MET A 559 -10.20 -8.11 -1.03
N PHE A 560 -9.10 -8.84 -0.76
CA PHE A 560 -9.15 -10.25 -0.43
C PHE A 560 -7.89 -10.67 0.30
N ILE A 561 -8.06 -11.62 1.23
CA ILE A 561 -6.99 -12.36 1.90
C ILE A 561 -7.41 -13.83 1.83
N ASP A 562 -6.53 -14.71 1.36
CA ASP A 562 -6.78 -16.14 1.37
C ASP A 562 -6.69 -16.75 2.77
N SER A 563 -7.11 -18.01 2.92
CA SER A 563 -7.13 -18.70 4.22
C SER A 563 -5.73 -18.90 4.81
N THR A 564 -4.70 -19.05 3.97
CA THR A 564 -3.30 -19.17 4.41
C THR A 564 -2.66 -17.82 4.70
N ARG A 565 -3.29 -16.71 4.28
CA ARG A 565 -2.84 -15.32 4.41
C ARG A 565 -1.55 -15.02 3.65
N GLU A 566 -1.18 -15.89 2.71
CA GLU A 566 -0.03 -15.71 1.82
C GLU A 566 -0.40 -14.88 0.59
N MET A 567 -1.68 -14.87 0.22
CA MET A 567 -2.21 -14.08 -0.87
C MET A 567 -3.03 -12.91 -0.35
N ILE A 568 -2.59 -11.70 -0.71
CA ILE A 568 -3.34 -10.47 -0.47
C ILE A 568 -3.60 -9.83 -1.83
N VAL A 569 -4.87 -9.52 -2.10
CA VAL A 569 -5.27 -8.72 -3.24
C VAL A 569 -5.55 -7.32 -2.75
N SER A 570 -4.92 -6.33 -3.39
CA SER A 570 -5.16 -4.93 -3.09
C SER A 570 -5.67 -4.19 -4.32
N ASP A 571 -6.44 -3.14 -4.07
CA ASP A 571 -6.96 -2.26 -5.13
C ASP A 571 -7.09 -0.82 -4.63
N TYR A 572 -7.21 0.10 -5.57
CA TYR A 572 -7.51 1.50 -5.33
C TYR A 572 -8.95 1.79 -5.79
N PRO A 573 -9.94 1.63 -4.90
CA PRO A 573 -11.31 2.04 -5.21
C PRO A 573 -11.36 3.54 -5.53
N PRO A 574 -12.39 4.02 -6.24
CA PRO A 574 -12.58 5.42 -6.59
C PRO A 574 -12.47 6.33 -5.37
N GLN A 575 -11.47 7.20 -5.37
CA GLN A 575 -11.21 8.13 -4.28
C GLN A 575 -10.67 9.42 -4.85
N PHE A 576 -11.56 10.40 -4.99
CA PHE A 576 -11.27 11.68 -5.64
C PHE A 576 -10.02 12.36 -5.06
N VAL A 577 -9.88 12.30 -3.73
CA VAL A 577 -8.79 12.94 -2.98
C VAL A 577 -7.41 12.32 -3.26
N TYR A 578 -7.31 10.99 -3.41
CA TYR A 578 -6.04 10.34 -3.73
C TYR A 578 -5.65 10.58 -5.18
N ALA A 579 -6.62 10.55 -6.11
CA ALA A 579 -6.39 10.92 -7.50
C ALA A 579 -5.90 12.36 -7.64
N ALA A 580 -6.52 13.30 -6.91
CA ALA A 580 -6.10 14.70 -6.84
C ALA A 580 -4.67 14.84 -6.31
N ALA A 581 -4.33 14.14 -5.23
CA ALA A 581 -2.98 14.16 -4.65
C ALA A 581 -1.93 13.57 -5.61
N ALA A 582 -2.24 12.45 -6.27
CA ALA A 582 -1.38 11.83 -7.27
C ALA A 582 -1.15 12.75 -8.47
N SER A 583 -2.22 13.37 -8.97
CA SER A 583 -2.18 14.36 -10.04
C SER A 583 -1.29 15.55 -9.68
N LYS A 584 -1.50 16.16 -8.51
CA LYS A 584 -0.68 17.29 -8.00
C LYS A 584 0.81 16.96 -7.97
N TYR A 585 1.17 15.71 -7.69
CA TYR A 585 2.55 15.26 -7.69
C TYR A 585 3.12 15.10 -9.10
N LEU A 586 2.43 14.35 -9.96
CA LEU A 586 2.92 13.97 -11.30
C LEU A 586 2.96 15.14 -12.29
N VAL A 587 2.06 16.10 -12.13
CA VAL A 587 1.95 17.29 -12.99
C VAL A 587 3.16 18.21 -12.89
N LYS A 588 3.91 18.16 -11.78
CA LYS A 588 5.09 19.02 -11.56
C LYS A 588 6.32 18.63 -12.38
N LYS A 589 6.49 17.34 -12.70
CA LYS A 589 7.71 16.80 -13.33
C LYS A 589 7.40 15.66 -14.28
N ASP A 590 7.61 15.88 -15.57
CA ASP A 590 7.40 14.87 -16.61
C ASP A 590 8.28 13.62 -16.40
N ALA A 591 9.46 13.78 -15.79
CA ALA A 591 10.32 12.65 -15.40
C ALA A 591 9.62 11.67 -14.44
N CYS A 592 8.73 12.14 -13.56
CA CYS A 592 7.97 11.26 -12.66
C CYS A 592 6.96 10.42 -13.44
N TRP A 593 6.27 11.01 -14.42
CA TRP A 593 5.39 10.29 -15.34
C TRP A 593 6.15 9.21 -16.12
N VAL A 594 7.30 9.58 -16.71
CA VAL A 594 8.15 8.63 -17.45
C VAL A 594 8.57 7.46 -16.55
N LYS A 595 8.95 7.74 -15.29
CA LYS A 595 9.31 6.68 -14.33
C LYS A 595 8.12 5.77 -14.02
N CYS A 596 6.95 6.33 -13.72
CA CYS A 596 5.75 5.54 -13.42
C CYS A 596 5.33 4.64 -14.60
N ILE A 597 5.36 5.17 -15.82
CA ILE A 597 5.02 4.41 -17.03
C ILE A 597 6.02 3.29 -17.28
N LYS A 598 7.32 3.54 -17.06
CA LYS A 598 8.36 2.50 -17.17
C LYS A 598 8.15 1.37 -16.16
N GLU A 599 7.87 1.69 -14.90
CA GLU A 599 7.57 0.67 -13.88
C GLU A 599 6.32 -0.14 -14.25
N LEU A 600 5.26 0.50 -14.74
CA LEU A 600 4.06 -0.20 -15.21
C LEU A 600 4.38 -1.12 -16.39
N ALA A 601 5.16 -0.64 -17.37
CA ALA A 601 5.55 -1.43 -18.53
C ALA A 601 6.38 -2.66 -18.13
N ILE A 602 7.30 -2.52 -17.19
CA ILE A 602 8.07 -3.64 -16.63
C ILE A 602 7.12 -4.66 -15.98
N ALA A 603 6.18 -4.20 -15.15
CA ALA A 603 5.24 -5.10 -14.48
C ALA A 603 4.31 -5.84 -15.46
N VAL A 604 3.89 -5.19 -16.56
CA VAL A 604 3.15 -5.86 -17.64
C VAL A 604 4.01 -6.94 -18.30
N GLN A 605 5.28 -6.64 -18.59
CA GLN A 605 6.22 -7.61 -19.20
C GLN A 605 6.53 -8.79 -18.26
N GLU A 606 6.61 -8.55 -16.95
CA GLU A 606 6.83 -9.58 -15.93
C GLU A 606 5.56 -10.40 -15.61
N GLY A 607 4.41 -10.06 -16.19
CA GLY A 607 3.12 -10.71 -15.91
C GLY A 607 2.55 -10.39 -14.53
N LEU A 608 3.06 -9.34 -13.86
CA LEU A 608 2.57 -8.84 -12.59
C LEU A 608 1.29 -8.02 -12.73
N VAL A 609 0.92 -7.67 -13.96
CA VAL A 609 -0.33 -7.00 -14.32
C VAL A 609 -1.02 -7.84 -15.39
N ALA A 610 -2.35 -7.96 -15.33
CA ALA A 610 -3.10 -8.78 -16.27
C ALA A 610 -2.86 -8.34 -17.73
N LEU A 611 -2.33 -9.24 -18.57
CA LEU A 611 -1.90 -8.96 -19.95
C LEU A 611 -3.04 -8.44 -20.86
N GLY A 612 -4.30 -8.78 -20.55
CA GLY A 612 -5.48 -8.34 -21.30
C GLY A 612 -5.76 -6.83 -21.21
N ASP A 613 -5.17 -6.12 -20.25
CA ASP A 613 -5.51 -4.73 -19.93
C ASP A 613 -4.46 -3.71 -20.45
N ALA A 614 -3.38 -4.14 -21.13
CA ALA A 614 -2.26 -3.26 -21.45
C ALA A 614 -2.65 -2.06 -22.35
N GLY A 615 -3.46 -2.31 -23.37
CA GLY A 615 -4.00 -1.25 -24.24
C GLY A 615 -4.90 -0.29 -23.46
N GLU A 616 -5.85 -0.82 -22.71
CA GLU A 616 -6.82 -0.03 -21.95
C GLU A 616 -6.12 0.80 -20.84
N MET A 617 -5.08 0.26 -20.23
CA MET A 617 -4.23 1.03 -19.30
C MET A 617 -3.51 2.17 -20.01
N ALA A 618 -2.99 1.93 -21.22
CA ALA A 618 -2.37 3.00 -22.01
C ALA A 618 -3.38 4.10 -22.37
N THR A 619 -4.60 3.72 -22.76
CA THR A 619 -5.70 4.65 -23.02
C THR A 619 -6.02 5.49 -21.78
N ARG A 620 -6.19 4.85 -20.60
CA ARG A 620 -6.42 5.55 -19.33
C ARG A 620 -5.30 6.52 -18.96
N LEU A 621 -4.02 6.13 -19.17
CA LEU A 621 -2.87 7.02 -18.97
C LEU A 621 -2.94 8.25 -19.87
N ILE A 622 -3.28 8.07 -21.14
CA ILE A 622 -3.41 9.15 -22.13
C ILE A 622 -4.54 10.10 -21.72
N LEU A 623 -5.71 9.58 -21.37
CA LEU A 623 -6.87 10.38 -20.98
C LEU A 623 -6.59 11.22 -19.73
N ILE A 624 -6.02 10.63 -18.68
CA ILE A 624 -5.63 11.37 -17.46
C ILE A 624 -4.57 12.41 -17.76
N ARG A 625 -3.56 12.06 -18.56
CA ARG A 625 -2.49 13.00 -18.91
C ARG A 625 -3.01 14.18 -19.74
N ALA A 626 -3.94 13.93 -20.66
CA ALA A 626 -4.61 14.97 -21.42
C ALA A 626 -5.40 15.90 -20.49
N MET A 627 -6.23 15.36 -19.59
CA MET A 627 -7.01 16.15 -18.63
C MET A 627 -6.10 17.04 -17.75
N GLN A 628 -5.02 16.46 -17.22
CA GLN A 628 -4.02 17.20 -16.44
C GLN A 628 -3.39 18.36 -17.23
N LYS A 629 -2.98 18.11 -18.48
CA LYS A 629 -2.37 19.13 -19.34
C LYS A 629 -3.36 20.22 -19.74
N THR A 630 -4.61 19.85 -19.97
CA THR A 630 -5.70 20.81 -20.25
C THR A 630 -5.90 21.74 -19.05
N GLN A 631 -6.00 21.20 -17.84
CA GLN A 631 -6.15 21.99 -16.62
C GLN A 631 -4.94 22.89 -16.36
N GLN A 632 -3.71 22.43 -16.63
CA GLN A 632 -2.51 23.29 -16.56
C GLN A 632 -2.56 24.46 -17.54
N ARG A 633 -3.07 24.24 -18.76
CA ARG A 633 -3.13 25.27 -19.81
C ARG A 633 -4.19 26.33 -19.52
N ILE A 634 -5.35 25.91 -19.02
CA ILE A 634 -6.48 26.82 -18.72
C ILE A 634 -6.22 27.59 -17.42
N GLY A 635 -5.45 27.00 -16.50
CA GLY A 635 -5.33 27.48 -15.13
C GLY A 635 -6.47 26.92 -14.27
N SER A 636 -6.17 26.62 -13.02
CA SER A 636 -7.15 26.23 -12.01
C SER A 636 -7.44 27.43 -11.11
N GLU A 637 -8.68 27.59 -10.66
CA GLU A 637 -9.01 28.57 -9.62
C GLU A 637 -8.19 28.27 -8.36
N GLU A 638 -7.72 29.31 -7.66
CA GLU A 638 -6.91 29.16 -6.43
C GLU A 638 -7.65 28.38 -5.33
N GLU A 639 -8.99 28.39 -5.35
CA GLU A 639 -9.87 27.70 -4.40
C GLU A 639 -10.29 26.27 -4.83
N SER A 640 -9.66 25.70 -5.85
CA SER A 640 -10.03 24.36 -6.37
C SER A 640 -9.12 23.24 -5.84
N ILE A 641 -9.68 22.05 -5.68
CA ILE A 641 -8.88 20.84 -5.48
C ILE A 641 -8.07 20.59 -6.77
N PRO A 642 -6.81 20.11 -6.71
CA PRO A 642 -6.09 19.68 -7.90
C PRO A 642 -6.88 18.63 -8.71
N GLY A 643 -7.17 18.90 -9.98
CA GLY A 643 -8.06 18.05 -10.77
C GLY A 643 -9.56 18.22 -10.46
N GLY A 644 -9.90 19.18 -9.60
CA GLY A 644 -11.22 19.49 -9.06
C GLY A 644 -12.12 20.34 -9.94
N SER A 645 -11.65 20.79 -11.10
CA SER A 645 -12.41 21.68 -11.99
C SER A 645 -12.79 20.98 -13.29
N SER A 646 -14.01 21.24 -13.77
CA SER A 646 -14.41 20.84 -15.13
C SER A 646 -13.62 21.61 -16.19
N VAL A 647 -13.58 21.04 -17.39
CA VAL A 647 -13.00 21.71 -18.57
C VAL A 647 -13.98 21.64 -19.73
N ARG A 648 -13.83 22.57 -20.69
CA ARG A 648 -14.57 22.47 -21.95
C ARG A 648 -14.04 21.28 -22.74
N LEU A 649 -14.95 20.54 -23.38
CA LEU A 649 -14.60 19.39 -24.20
C LEU A 649 -13.61 19.77 -25.32
N VAL A 650 -13.80 20.95 -25.94
CA VAL A 650 -12.90 21.43 -26.99
C VAL A 650 -11.46 21.61 -26.51
N ASP A 651 -11.23 22.16 -25.32
CA ASP A 651 -9.86 22.37 -24.80
C ASP A 651 -9.18 21.04 -24.47
N PHE A 652 -9.96 20.09 -23.96
CA PHE A 652 -9.51 18.72 -23.73
C PHE A 652 -9.11 18.04 -25.04
N LEU A 653 -9.96 18.10 -26.06
CA LEU A 653 -9.67 17.51 -27.37
C LEU A 653 -8.48 18.18 -28.06
N GLU A 654 -8.28 19.48 -27.87
CA GLU A 654 -7.11 20.20 -28.41
C GLU A 654 -5.84 19.64 -27.78
N THR A 655 -5.88 19.41 -26.47
CA THR A 655 -4.77 18.84 -25.72
C THR A 655 -4.51 17.39 -26.09
N LEU A 656 -5.57 16.58 -26.21
CA LEU A 656 -5.49 15.14 -26.50
C LEU A 656 -4.97 14.89 -27.92
N THR A 657 -5.44 15.65 -28.90
CA THR A 657 -5.16 15.40 -30.33
C THR A 657 -4.03 16.25 -30.89
N GLY A 658 -3.67 17.35 -30.22
CA GLY A 658 -2.77 18.37 -30.75
C GLY A 658 -3.33 19.14 -31.95
N LYS A 659 -4.63 18.97 -32.27
CA LYS A 659 -5.30 19.63 -33.40
C LYS A 659 -6.12 20.82 -32.92
N PRO A 660 -6.10 21.96 -33.63
CA PRO A 660 -6.97 23.08 -33.30
C PRO A 660 -8.42 22.74 -33.64
N ARG A 661 -9.36 23.46 -33.03
CA ARG A 661 -10.81 23.30 -33.16
C ARG A 661 -11.30 23.09 -34.60
N GLU A 662 -10.79 23.86 -35.57
CA GLU A 662 -11.20 23.80 -36.99
C GLU A 662 -10.86 22.45 -37.63
N ASN A 663 -9.85 21.77 -37.09
CA ASN A 663 -9.30 20.51 -37.58
C ASN A 663 -9.82 19.29 -36.83
N MET A 664 -10.59 19.50 -35.77
CA MET A 664 -11.24 18.43 -35.03
C MET A 664 -12.44 17.87 -35.78
N LEU A 665 -12.67 16.56 -35.61
CA LEU A 665 -13.88 15.88 -36.09
C LEU A 665 -14.17 16.17 -37.59
N ARG A 666 -13.12 16.28 -38.43
CA ARG A 666 -13.26 16.47 -39.88
C ARG A 666 -13.83 15.18 -40.51
N GLY A 667 -14.79 15.33 -41.42
CA GLY A 667 -15.51 14.22 -42.07
C GLY A 667 -17.02 14.15 -41.80
N LEU A 668 -17.57 15.16 -41.11
CA LEU A 668 -18.97 15.22 -40.70
C LEU A 668 -19.82 16.02 -41.74
N HIS A 669 -20.84 15.39 -42.33
CA HIS A 669 -21.83 16.02 -43.24
C HIS A 669 -22.75 17.03 -42.51
N THR A 670 -23.61 17.76 -43.23
CA THR A 670 -24.30 18.97 -42.74
C THR A 670 -25.09 18.86 -41.42
N GLU A 671 -25.83 17.78 -41.14
CA GLU A 671 -26.45 17.58 -39.81
C GLU A 671 -25.42 17.29 -38.72
N GLN A 672 -24.32 16.64 -39.10
CA GLN A 672 -23.20 16.34 -38.24
C GLN A 672 -22.37 17.60 -37.93
N ASN A 673 -22.49 18.70 -38.71
CA ASN A 673 -21.94 20.01 -38.34
C ASN A 673 -22.67 20.64 -37.15
N ARG A 674 -24.00 20.48 -37.04
CA ARG A 674 -24.76 20.94 -35.87
C ARG A 674 -24.36 20.13 -34.63
N ASN A 675 -24.25 18.81 -34.77
CA ASN A 675 -23.80 17.94 -33.68
C ASN A 675 -22.36 18.24 -33.23
N LYS A 676 -21.46 18.50 -34.20
CA LYS A 676 -20.10 18.96 -33.94
C LYS A 676 -20.07 20.27 -33.16
N SER A 677 -20.83 21.28 -33.60
CA SER A 677 -20.94 22.55 -32.87
C SER A 677 -21.50 22.34 -31.47
N GLN A 678 -22.57 21.54 -31.31
CA GLN A 678 -23.11 21.25 -29.98
C GLN A 678 -22.06 20.64 -29.04
N LEU A 679 -21.31 19.64 -29.47
CA LEU A 679 -20.24 19.03 -28.65
C LEU A 679 -19.14 20.04 -28.31
N LEU A 680 -18.62 20.77 -29.30
CA LEU A 680 -17.46 21.65 -29.12
C LEU A 680 -17.81 22.97 -28.40
N ASP A 681 -19.03 23.48 -28.55
CA ASP A 681 -19.47 24.75 -27.97
C ASP A 681 -20.09 24.60 -26.58
N ARG A 682 -20.75 23.47 -26.33
CA ARG A 682 -21.57 23.26 -25.12
C ARG A 682 -21.02 22.17 -24.22
N GLY A 683 -20.15 21.30 -24.74
CA GLY A 683 -19.62 20.16 -24.00
C GLY A 683 -18.69 20.60 -22.86
N ARG A 684 -19.00 20.15 -21.65
CA ARG A 684 -18.10 20.15 -20.49
C ARG A 684 -17.87 18.73 -20.00
N ILE A 685 -16.68 18.48 -19.48
CA ILE A 685 -16.27 17.19 -18.92
C ILE A 685 -15.64 17.41 -17.54
N PHE A 686 -15.78 16.43 -16.66
CA PHE A 686 -15.20 16.47 -15.32
C PHE A 686 -14.85 15.06 -14.87
N PHE A 687 -13.54 14.80 -14.76
CA PHE A 687 -13.00 13.62 -14.09
C PHE A 687 -11.53 13.83 -13.70
N ASN A 688 -11.06 13.16 -12.64
CA ASN A 688 -9.64 13.13 -12.28
C ASN A 688 -9.07 11.72 -12.12
N HIS A 689 -9.90 10.69 -12.26
CA HIS A 689 -9.52 9.29 -12.21
C HIS A 689 -10.45 8.42 -13.06
N LEU A 690 -10.04 7.17 -13.27
CA LEU A 690 -10.83 6.14 -13.90
C LEU A 690 -11.11 4.99 -12.96
N SER A 691 -12.32 4.43 -13.07
CA SER A 691 -12.73 3.21 -12.38
C SER A 691 -13.25 2.15 -13.34
N ARG A 692 -13.35 0.90 -12.89
CA ARG A 692 -13.94 -0.18 -13.66
C ARG A 692 -15.37 -0.44 -13.20
N ILE A 693 -16.26 -0.68 -14.15
CA ILE A 693 -17.64 -1.08 -13.89
C ILE A 693 -17.90 -2.51 -14.39
N GLU A 694 -18.82 -3.21 -13.73
CA GLU A 694 -19.20 -4.59 -14.08
C GLU A 694 -20.51 -4.67 -14.87
N TYR A 695 -21.09 -3.51 -15.19
CA TYR A 695 -22.35 -3.36 -15.92
C TYR A 695 -22.19 -2.42 -17.12
N THR A 696 -23.22 -2.35 -17.97
CA THR A 696 -23.31 -1.37 -19.06
C THR A 696 -24.05 -0.16 -18.53
N PRO A 697 -23.47 1.05 -18.55
CA PRO A 697 -24.06 2.21 -17.89
C PRO A 697 -25.18 2.81 -18.72
N ASP A 698 -26.18 3.37 -18.04
CA ASP A 698 -27.22 4.21 -18.64
C ASP A 698 -26.92 5.72 -18.45
N ALA A 699 -27.86 6.57 -18.87
CA ALA A 699 -27.73 8.02 -18.68
C ALA A 699 -27.66 8.46 -17.20
N SER A 700 -28.34 7.77 -16.31
CA SER A 700 -28.34 8.05 -14.86
C SER A 700 -26.98 7.68 -14.26
N ASP A 701 -26.40 6.56 -14.68
CA ASP A 701 -25.05 6.17 -14.29
C ASP A 701 -24.02 7.19 -14.77
N LEU A 702 -24.13 7.66 -16.02
CA LEU A 702 -23.26 8.72 -16.55
C LEU A 702 -23.38 10.03 -15.76
N MET A 703 -24.57 10.38 -15.27
CA MET A 703 -24.76 11.52 -14.38
C MET A 703 -24.07 11.29 -13.02
N ASN A 704 -24.17 10.08 -12.46
CA ASN A 704 -23.47 9.73 -11.23
C ASN A 704 -21.95 9.74 -11.40
N PHE A 705 -21.43 9.31 -12.54
CA PHE A 705 -20.01 9.39 -12.86
C PHE A 705 -19.54 10.85 -12.93
N LEU A 706 -20.37 11.75 -13.47
CA LEU A 706 -20.10 13.18 -13.45
C LEU A 706 -20.09 13.73 -12.02
N TYR A 707 -21.00 13.31 -11.13
CA TYR A 707 -21.01 13.75 -9.73
C TYR A 707 -19.73 13.36 -8.99
N GLN A 708 -19.27 12.12 -9.20
CA GLN A 708 -18.04 11.57 -8.61
C GLN A 708 -16.76 12.13 -9.24
N GLY A 709 -16.83 12.70 -10.45
CA GLY A 709 -15.64 13.09 -11.20
C GLY A 709 -14.81 11.88 -11.64
N VAL A 710 -15.48 10.84 -12.13
CA VAL A 710 -14.86 9.58 -12.57
C VAL A 710 -15.19 9.31 -14.04
N ALA A 711 -14.19 8.85 -14.79
CA ALA A 711 -14.40 8.19 -16.07
C ALA A 711 -14.33 6.67 -15.88
N VAL A 712 -14.88 5.87 -16.78
CA VAL A 712 -15.02 4.43 -16.52
C VAL A 712 -14.44 3.57 -17.63
N GLN A 713 -13.83 2.45 -17.24
CA GLN A 713 -13.61 1.30 -18.10
C GLN A 713 -14.84 0.40 -18.00
N CYS A 714 -15.39 0.02 -19.14
CA CYS A 714 -16.59 -0.80 -19.22
C CYS A 714 -16.36 -2.24 -18.75
N LYS A 715 -17.46 -2.96 -18.54
CA LYS A 715 -17.44 -4.38 -18.19
C LYS A 715 -16.68 -5.22 -19.20
N ARG A 716 -16.11 -6.34 -18.74
CA ARG A 716 -15.46 -7.29 -19.64
C ARG A 716 -16.43 -7.78 -20.71
N GLY A 717 -16.00 -7.71 -21.97
CA GLY A 717 -16.85 -8.09 -23.11
C GLY A 717 -17.92 -7.05 -23.47
N GLN A 718 -17.80 -5.82 -22.98
CA GLN A 718 -18.61 -4.69 -23.44
C GLN A 718 -18.52 -4.59 -24.97
N ARG A 719 -19.67 -4.35 -25.60
CA ARG A 719 -19.75 -4.22 -27.05
C ARG A 719 -19.27 -2.85 -27.49
N GLY A 720 -18.31 -2.83 -28.42
CA GLY A 720 -17.92 -1.65 -29.19
C GLY A 720 -17.02 -0.65 -28.45
N LEU A 721 -17.19 -0.46 -27.15
CA LEU A 721 -16.52 0.58 -26.36
C LEU A 721 -15.80 -0.04 -25.16
N ASP A 722 -14.60 0.45 -24.89
CA ASP A 722 -13.74 -0.02 -23.80
C ASP A 722 -13.73 0.97 -22.63
N GLU A 723 -13.64 2.28 -22.90
CA GLU A 723 -13.74 3.35 -21.91
C GLU A 723 -14.84 4.37 -22.23
N LEU A 724 -15.36 5.03 -21.19
CA LEU A 724 -16.39 6.06 -21.26
C LEU A 724 -16.05 7.24 -20.34
N PHE A 725 -16.35 8.46 -20.78
CA PHE A 725 -16.46 9.60 -19.88
C PHE A 725 -17.66 10.46 -20.21
N THR A 726 -18.26 11.05 -19.18
CA THR A 726 -19.47 11.85 -19.31
C THR A 726 -19.17 13.20 -19.97
N ILE A 727 -20.04 13.58 -20.92
CA ILE A 727 -20.10 14.94 -21.48
C ILE A 727 -21.43 15.56 -21.03
N TYR A 728 -21.35 16.71 -20.38
CA TYR A 728 -22.52 17.52 -20.07
C TYR A 728 -22.67 18.64 -21.10
N LEU A 729 -23.82 18.71 -21.79
CA LEU A 729 -24.12 19.74 -22.78
C LEU A 729 -24.79 20.95 -22.10
N GLY A 730 -24.03 22.01 -21.85
CA GLY A 730 -24.57 23.27 -21.32
C GLY A 730 -25.74 23.79 -22.18
N PRO A 731 -26.85 24.29 -21.61
CA PRO A 731 -27.99 24.76 -22.40
C PRO A 731 -27.62 25.94 -23.29
N THR A 732 -26.72 26.81 -22.83
CA THR A 732 -26.18 27.95 -23.57
C THR A 732 -24.64 27.86 -23.59
N PRO A 733 -23.98 28.03 -24.75
CA PRO A 733 -22.53 28.04 -24.83
C PRO A 733 -21.91 29.06 -23.87
N GLY A 734 -20.94 28.63 -23.07
CA GLY A 734 -20.21 29.51 -22.14
C GLY A 734 -21.00 30.02 -20.92
N VAL A 735 -22.29 29.69 -20.77
CA VAL A 735 -23.10 30.08 -19.60
C VAL A 735 -23.35 28.86 -18.73
N GLU A 736 -23.03 28.96 -17.44
CA GLU A 736 -23.31 27.87 -16.52
C GLU A 736 -24.80 27.72 -16.28
N PRO A 737 -25.37 26.52 -16.49
CA PRO A 737 -26.78 26.31 -16.21
C PRO A 737 -27.07 26.55 -14.73
N PRO A 738 -28.23 27.15 -14.40
CA PRO A 738 -28.65 27.32 -13.02
C PRO A 738 -28.90 25.99 -12.32
N LYS A 739 -29.18 24.92 -13.10
CA LYS A 739 -29.39 23.57 -12.59
C LYS A 739 -28.84 22.49 -13.54
N LEU A 740 -28.21 21.47 -12.98
CA LEU A 740 -27.83 20.23 -13.68
C LEU A 740 -29.08 19.40 -13.96
N ASP A 741 -29.21 18.92 -15.20
CA ASP A 741 -30.37 18.18 -15.68
C ASP A 741 -29.90 16.97 -16.47
N LEU A 742 -30.46 15.80 -16.15
CA LEU A 742 -30.16 14.52 -16.79
C LEU A 742 -30.35 14.60 -18.32
N LYS A 743 -31.30 15.39 -18.81
CA LYS A 743 -31.56 15.54 -20.25
C LYS A 743 -30.39 16.11 -21.05
N ASN A 744 -29.43 16.73 -20.38
CA ASN A 744 -28.25 17.35 -20.97
C ASN A 744 -27.02 16.42 -20.97
N ILE A 745 -27.16 15.18 -20.48
CA ILE A 745 -26.09 14.20 -20.45
C ILE A 745 -25.92 13.54 -21.81
N THR A 746 -24.66 13.35 -22.17
CA THR A 746 -24.18 12.47 -23.25
C THR A 746 -22.81 11.91 -22.84
N PHE A 747 -22.12 11.21 -23.72
CA PHE A 747 -20.86 10.57 -23.40
C PHE A 747 -19.84 10.65 -24.54
N CYS A 748 -18.57 10.45 -24.17
CA CYS A 748 -17.54 10.02 -25.09
C CYS A 748 -17.25 8.54 -24.86
N GLY A 749 -17.32 7.73 -25.92
CA GLY A 749 -16.85 6.35 -25.92
C GLY A 749 -15.47 6.25 -26.56
N VAL A 750 -14.61 5.42 -25.99
CA VAL A 750 -13.26 5.17 -26.49
C VAL A 750 -13.15 3.70 -26.85
N GLN A 751 -12.60 3.41 -28.02
CA GLN A 751 -12.25 2.04 -28.42
C GLN A 751 -10.73 1.88 -28.48
N THR A 752 -10.20 1.00 -27.63
CA THR A 752 -8.80 0.67 -27.56
C THR A 752 -8.47 -0.42 -28.60
N LYS A 753 -7.87 -0.03 -29.73
CA LYS A 753 -7.35 -0.97 -30.73
C LYS A 753 -5.96 -0.60 -31.22
N ASN A 754 -5.07 -1.59 -31.28
CA ASN A 754 -3.80 -1.50 -31.99
C ASN A 754 -4.03 -1.70 -33.49
N GLN A 755 -4.54 -0.67 -34.18
CA GLN A 755 -4.72 -0.74 -35.63
C GLN A 755 -3.42 -0.42 -36.36
N SER A 756 -3.03 -1.28 -37.30
CA SER A 756 -1.88 -1.07 -38.20
C SER A 756 -2.27 -0.40 -39.53
N GLY A 757 -3.57 -0.19 -39.77
CA GLY A 757 -4.12 0.39 -41.00
C GLY A 757 -5.24 1.42 -40.73
N PRO A 758 -5.80 2.04 -41.79
CA PRO A 758 -6.87 3.03 -41.66
C PRO A 758 -8.19 2.42 -41.16
N LEU A 759 -8.99 3.24 -40.46
CA LEU A 759 -10.30 2.85 -39.92
C LEU A 759 -11.26 2.41 -41.03
N GLU A 760 -11.78 1.19 -40.92
CA GLU A 760 -12.83 0.70 -41.81
C GLU A 760 -14.19 1.27 -41.41
N TRP A 761 -14.61 2.37 -42.02
CA TRP A 761 -15.88 3.06 -41.72
C TRP A 761 -17.14 2.21 -41.85
N LYS A 762 -17.09 1.11 -42.60
CA LYS A 762 -18.19 0.13 -42.71
C LYS A 762 -18.56 -0.51 -41.36
N ASP A 763 -17.62 -0.53 -40.41
CA ASP A 763 -17.82 -1.06 -39.06
C ASP A 763 -18.30 0.01 -38.06
N SER A 764 -18.54 1.24 -38.51
CA SER A 764 -18.92 2.36 -37.62
C SER A 764 -20.23 2.13 -36.85
N PHE A 765 -21.13 1.28 -37.34
CA PHE A 765 -22.33 0.87 -36.59
C PHE A 765 -22.00 0.19 -35.25
N LYS A 766 -20.82 -0.44 -35.14
CA LYS A 766 -20.32 -1.07 -33.91
C LYS A 766 -19.87 -0.05 -32.85
N TRP A 767 -19.77 1.22 -33.22
CA TRP A 767 -19.41 2.33 -32.33
C TRP A 767 -20.61 3.26 -32.08
N SER A 768 -21.78 2.65 -31.86
CA SER A 768 -23.02 3.36 -31.60
C SER A 768 -23.52 3.09 -30.19
N LYS A 769 -24.27 4.05 -29.62
CA LYS A 769 -24.92 3.85 -28.31
C LYS A 769 -25.83 2.62 -28.30
N SER A 770 -26.51 2.33 -29.41
CA SER A 770 -27.37 1.16 -29.58
C SER A 770 -26.59 -0.15 -29.61
N TYR A 771 -25.44 -0.20 -30.30
CA TYR A 771 -24.61 -1.40 -30.33
C TYR A 771 -23.94 -1.67 -28.98
N ALA A 772 -23.57 -0.59 -28.27
CA ALA A 772 -23.02 -0.65 -26.92
C ALA A 772 -24.11 -0.85 -25.84
N GLU A 773 -25.39 -0.89 -26.20
CA GLU A 773 -26.52 -1.06 -25.27
C GLU A 773 -26.57 0.04 -24.19
N ILE A 774 -26.13 1.26 -24.52
CA ILE A 774 -26.21 2.44 -23.64
C ILE A 774 -27.56 3.11 -23.85
N GLU A 775 -28.38 3.11 -22.80
CA GLU A 775 -29.76 3.59 -22.81
C GLU A 775 -29.94 4.96 -22.12
N GLY A 776 -31.14 5.54 -22.25
CA GLY A 776 -31.52 6.78 -21.57
C GLY A 776 -30.93 8.08 -22.12
N ILE A 777 -30.00 8.02 -23.08
CA ILE A 777 -29.44 9.22 -23.72
C ILE A 777 -30.48 9.86 -24.64
N ASN A 778 -30.80 11.14 -24.36
CA ASN A 778 -31.69 11.95 -25.17
C ASN A 778 -31.34 11.80 -26.68
N PRO A 779 -32.29 11.39 -27.54
CA PRO A 779 -32.03 11.20 -28.97
C PRO A 779 -31.47 12.44 -29.68
N LEU A 780 -31.73 13.64 -29.14
CA LEU A 780 -31.24 14.91 -29.68
C LEU A 780 -29.80 15.24 -29.26
N ASN A 781 -29.25 14.55 -28.26
CA ASN A 781 -27.89 14.80 -27.79
C ASN A 781 -26.88 14.01 -28.64
N PRO A 782 -25.90 14.66 -29.29
CA PRO A 782 -24.80 13.96 -29.94
C PRO A 782 -23.87 13.33 -28.90
N TYR A 783 -23.21 12.23 -29.27
CA TYR A 783 -22.13 11.60 -28.48
C TYR A 783 -20.83 11.58 -29.30
N LEU A 784 -19.71 11.40 -28.61
CA LEU A 784 -18.37 11.37 -29.20
C LEU A 784 -17.81 9.94 -29.18
N ILE A 785 -17.06 9.55 -30.22
CA ILE A 785 -16.29 8.31 -30.27
C ILE A 785 -14.83 8.66 -30.56
N LEU A 786 -13.91 8.05 -29.80
CA LEU A 786 -12.46 8.19 -29.94
C LEU A 786 -11.79 6.86 -30.30
#